data_AF-D2V1K1-F1
#
_entry.id   AF-D2V1K1-F1
#
_cell.length_a   1.000
_cell.length_b   1.000
_cell.length_c   1.000
_cell.angle_alpha   90.00
_cell.angle_beta   90.00
_cell.angle_gamma   90.00
#
_symmetry.space_group_name_H-M   'P 1'
#
loop_
_entity.id
_entity.type
_entity.pdbx_description
1 polymer ?
#
loop_
_entity_poly.entity_id
_entity_poly.type
_entity_poly.pdbx_seq_one_letter_code
_entity_poly.pdbx_strand_id
1 'polypeptide(L)'
;MRPPFFVGFLLLVLLVVSSSPTLLCTVLATATNGDGISLVDVRDLIAKDIIVGVKSFLTLFVSVNSPLAANFSSSNSTINELVQFLGKNQIIGTNQQVAIGVSQQDNLRYFNKWLSFNNISSSHDRIISTTVINPTLMPCGRNINPFESFGGVLMDTYNFTYFVRGYRDYFGDQKTKSANGLINSYDFKPFPLIPSMVYIKNRNGMSIEGVNASQNVFEISPMTCENSNIADAEILRFLTGYSMFTPLHIQTLEYVLNISLQYDTSLLTSNQASFLALNNLTSLYWSNDYVMSRLFPSTCHFCTTTNCLGENFINGDYFIIAYTSLTLIYFICLFSTGSFKLPSLKRRMLVPYIPLLSWVMFILFTSFMSFVCSAPVHYVAMVITIYWVLIYTFTVIRFVYLRNLYQIISTSNHKKMHRFLASSKFGFVFTGLFSFGLALVISSDGIFCFFTDSSTSVIFRTINLFAYFIIGCLIAMLALVIDMVMNRKKIKQDGIMKFLLFDDPFHIRIDLISFFLIFLIALGIVIGLLALPIDGSLGPVGGFLNTVACFCILMICGGNSMIVEIVNKIRFRGVEKKEQSELENLLATNASIRELLTEYSRNEYSLENVLCFEKIRQWSNNFAQMDKTVSLNDLLKFEEEFVRTYAKYEVNISHSTKEKFLELVETCRNLTNQVENVSLEDATPRGNTSRRASGVTIQQLYKVIMLDLMFNIGDTFSRLQRTEQYIEWKAINSLQEHIQDTPLKNV
;
A
#
# COMPACT_ATOMS: atom_id res chain seq x y z
N MET A 1 -2.39 -20.60 28.39
CA MET A 1 -3.35 -20.69 27.27
C MET A 1 -2.57 -21.11 26.03
N ARG A 2 -2.90 -22.26 25.42
CA ARG A 2 -2.17 -22.81 24.26
C ARG A 2 -2.57 -22.07 22.97
N PRO A 3 -1.64 -21.60 22.11
CA PRO A 3 -1.97 -20.73 20.97
C PRO A 3 -2.01 -21.40 19.55
N PRO A 4 -2.39 -22.68 19.33
CA PRO A 4 -2.40 -23.22 17.96
C PRO A 4 -3.64 -22.82 17.13
N PHE A 5 -4.72 -22.33 17.75
CA PHE A 5 -5.96 -21.97 17.02
C PHE A 5 -5.83 -20.70 16.17
N PHE A 6 -4.96 -19.77 16.57
CA PHE A 6 -4.87 -18.45 15.92
C PHE A 6 -4.19 -18.53 14.55
N VAL A 7 -3.15 -19.37 14.41
CA VAL A 7 -2.41 -19.53 13.15
C VAL A 7 -3.25 -20.29 12.11
N GLY A 8 -4.01 -21.31 12.55
CA GLY A 8 -4.90 -22.07 11.67
C GLY A 8 -6.08 -21.25 11.15
N PHE A 9 -6.69 -20.42 11.99
CA PHE A 9 -7.79 -19.55 11.56
C PHE A 9 -7.32 -18.45 10.59
N LEU A 10 -6.15 -17.86 10.82
CA LEU A 10 -5.58 -16.86 9.91
C LEU A 10 -5.26 -17.45 8.53
N LEU A 11 -4.69 -18.66 8.48
CA LEU A 11 -4.42 -19.39 7.22
C LEU A 11 -5.71 -19.77 6.49
N LEU A 12 -6.76 -20.18 7.23
CA LEU A 12 -8.05 -20.52 6.64
C LEU A 12 -8.73 -19.29 6.02
N VAL A 13 -8.69 -18.13 6.69
CA VAL A 13 -9.26 -16.88 6.17
C VAL A 13 -8.49 -16.40 4.94
N LEU A 14 -7.16 -16.51 4.94
CA LEU A 14 -6.31 -16.20 3.78
C LEU A 14 -6.59 -17.14 2.58
N LEU A 15 -6.86 -18.43 2.84
CA LEU A 15 -7.21 -19.41 1.80
C LEU A 15 -8.62 -19.22 1.24
N VAL A 16 -9.58 -18.82 2.08
CA VAL A 16 -10.97 -18.62 1.63
C VAL A 16 -11.13 -17.34 0.80
N VAL A 17 -10.49 -16.24 1.22
CA VAL A 17 -10.60 -14.94 0.51
C VAL A 17 -9.91 -14.94 -0.86
N SER A 18 -8.85 -15.74 -1.04
CA SER A 18 -8.15 -15.86 -2.33
C SER A 18 -8.91 -16.68 -3.39
N SER A 19 -9.97 -17.40 -3.01
CA SER A 19 -10.58 -18.42 -3.88
C SER A 19 -11.86 -18.02 -4.62
N SER A 20 -12.49 -16.87 -4.33
CA SER A 20 -13.82 -16.58 -4.93
C SER A 20 -14.20 -15.10 -5.17
N PRO A 21 -13.37 -14.27 -5.84
CA PRO A 21 -13.80 -12.96 -6.33
C PRO A 21 -14.76 -13.02 -7.54
N THR A 22 -14.83 -14.15 -8.24
CA THR A 22 -15.67 -14.35 -9.43
C THR A 22 -17.18 -14.34 -9.14
N LEU A 23 -17.59 -14.67 -7.91
CA LEU A 23 -19.01 -14.75 -7.52
C LEU A 23 -19.64 -13.37 -7.29
N LEU A 24 -18.85 -12.35 -6.90
CA LEU A 24 -19.38 -11.01 -6.63
C LEU A 24 -19.65 -10.24 -7.93
N CYS A 25 -18.84 -10.47 -8.99
CA CYS A 25 -19.06 -9.87 -10.30
C CYS A 25 -20.27 -10.46 -11.05
N THR A 26 -20.68 -11.70 -10.75
CA THR A 26 -21.82 -12.35 -11.43
C THR A 26 -23.18 -11.95 -10.87
N VAL A 27 -23.24 -11.41 -9.65
CA VAL A 27 -24.50 -11.05 -8.97
C VAL A 27 -24.99 -9.62 -9.31
N LEU A 28 -24.15 -8.78 -9.91
CA LEU A 28 -24.45 -7.36 -10.17
C LEU A 28 -25.08 -7.04 -11.55
N ALA A 29 -25.33 -8.03 -12.40
CA ALA A 29 -25.98 -7.80 -13.70
C ALA A 29 -27.51 -8.01 -13.60
N THR A 30 -28.23 -7.01 -13.10
CA THR A 30 -29.71 -6.98 -13.14
C THR A 30 -30.21 -6.44 -14.48
N ALA A 31 -31.15 -7.18 -15.08
CA ALA A 31 -31.67 -6.97 -16.43
C ALA A 31 -32.76 -5.88 -16.52
N THR A 32 -32.68 -5.04 -17.56
CA THR A 32 -33.80 -4.23 -18.07
C THR A 32 -34.13 -4.66 -19.50
N ASN A 33 -35.42 -4.75 -19.81
CA ASN A 33 -35.93 -5.23 -21.10
C ASN A 33 -35.97 -4.10 -22.13
N GLY A 34 -35.00 -4.09 -23.05
CA GLY A 34 -35.01 -3.22 -24.22
C GLY A 34 -34.42 -3.91 -25.45
N ASP A 35 -34.87 -3.50 -26.65
CA ASP A 35 -34.32 -3.93 -27.93
C ASP A 35 -32.98 -3.22 -28.21
N GLY A 36 -31.90 -3.69 -27.57
CA GLY A 36 -30.57 -3.09 -27.67
C GLY A 36 -29.67 -3.71 -28.74
N ILE A 37 -28.81 -2.88 -29.35
CA ILE A 37 -27.61 -3.33 -30.07
C ILE A 37 -26.47 -3.40 -29.06
N SER A 38 -25.72 -4.50 -29.07
CA SER A 38 -24.54 -4.65 -28.22
C SER A 38 -23.28 -4.79 -29.08
N LEU A 39 -22.17 -4.24 -28.59
CA LEU A 39 -20.85 -4.41 -29.18
C LEU A 39 -20.19 -5.62 -28.53
N VAL A 40 -19.79 -6.60 -29.32
CA VAL A 40 -19.26 -7.89 -28.84
C VAL A 40 -17.95 -8.22 -29.56
N ASP A 41 -16.98 -8.73 -28.81
CA ASP A 41 -15.75 -9.29 -29.36
C ASP A 41 -16.08 -10.59 -30.11
N VAL A 42 -15.47 -10.80 -31.26
CA VAL A 42 -15.72 -11.98 -32.10
C VAL A 42 -15.47 -13.30 -31.36
N ARG A 43 -14.62 -13.31 -30.32
CA ARG A 43 -14.43 -14.46 -29.40
C ARG A 43 -15.69 -14.85 -28.64
N ASP A 44 -16.55 -13.89 -28.34
CA ASP A 44 -17.73 -14.09 -27.49
C ASP A 44 -18.99 -14.40 -28.29
N LEU A 45 -18.90 -14.46 -29.64
CA LEU A 45 -20.03 -14.76 -30.51
C LEU A 45 -20.52 -16.20 -30.34
N ILE A 46 -21.84 -16.35 -30.38
CA ILE A 46 -22.52 -17.65 -30.46
C ILE A 46 -23.36 -17.75 -31.74
N ALA A 47 -23.69 -18.98 -32.12
CA ALA A 47 -24.42 -19.27 -33.36
C ALA A 47 -25.83 -18.63 -33.47
N LYS A 48 -26.38 -18.10 -32.37
CA LYS A 48 -27.68 -17.41 -32.36
C LYS A 48 -27.56 -15.89 -32.52
N ASP A 49 -26.35 -15.34 -32.47
CA ASP A 49 -26.17 -13.90 -32.56
C ASP A 49 -26.45 -13.42 -33.99
N ILE A 50 -27.17 -12.30 -34.10
CA ILE A 50 -27.48 -11.66 -35.39
C ILE A 50 -26.55 -10.45 -35.54
N ILE A 51 -25.57 -10.54 -36.42
CA ILE A 51 -24.62 -9.47 -36.68
C ILE A 51 -25.30 -8.37 -37.50
N VAL A 52 -25.31 -7.15 -36.97
CA VAL A 52 -25.88 -5.96 -37.63
C VAL A 52 -24.81 -5.01 -38.16
N GLY A 53 -23.53 -5.17 -37.78
CA GLY A 53 -22.44 -4.35 -38.28
C GLY A 53 -21.08 -4.76 -37.73
N VAL A 54 -20.00 -4.12 -38.21
CA VAL A 54 -18.63 -4.40 -37.74
C VAL A 54 -17.97 -3.12 -37.24
N LYS A 55 -17.55 -3.08 -35.97
CA LYS A 55 -16.84 -1.91 -35.44
C LYS A 55 -15.40 -1.87 -35.93
N SER A 56 -14.69 -2.99 -35.84
CA SER A 56 -13.27 -3.05 -36.19
C SER A 56 -12.90 -4.38 -36.82
N PHE A 57 -11.81 -4.36 -37.59
CA PHE A 57 -11.19 -5.54 -38.19
C PHE A 57 -9.82 -5.77 -37.56
N LEU A 58 -9.48 -7.04 -37.34
CA LEU A 58 -8.11 -7.49 -37.22
C LEU A 58 -7.42 -7.24 -38.56
N THR A 59 -6.51 -6.28 -38.55
CA THR A 59 -5.88 -5.69 -39.73
C THR A 59 -4.38 -5.95 -39.69
N LEU A 60 -3.83 -6.47 -40.78
CA LEU A 60 -2.39 -6.64 -40.94
C LEU A 60 -1.80 -5.32 -41.43
N PHE A 61 -1.03 -4.65 -40.58
CA PHE A 61 -0.32 -3.42 -40.93
C PHE A 61 1.10 -3.76 -41.36
N VAL A 62 1.38 -3.60 -42.65
CA VAL A 62 2.70 -3.88 -43.25
C VAL A 62 3.49 -2.59 -43.38
N SER A 63 4.69 -2.51 -42.81
CA SER A 63 5.53 -1.31 -42.96
C SER A 63 5.94 -1.14 -44.42
N VAL A 64 5.78 0.06 -44.99
CA VAL A 64 6.16 0.40 -46.38
C VAL A 64 7.64 0.17 -46.64
N ASN A 65 8.48 0.23 -45.61
CA ASN A 65 9.92 0.00 -45.69
C ASN A 65 10.31 -1.48 -45.49
N SER A 66 9.34 -2.35 -45.19
CA SER A 66 9.63 -3.78 -45.02
C SER A 66 9.87 -4.46 -46.37
N PRO A 67 10.67 -5.53 -46.42
CA PRO A 67 10.78 -6.38 -47.60
C PRO A 67 9.41 -6.91 -48.08
N LEU A 68 8.46 -7.04 -47.16
CA LEU A 68 7.08 -7.43 -47.43
C LEU A 68 6.37 -6.39 -48.32
N ALA A 69 6.59 -5.09 -48.07
CA ALA A 69 5.98 -4.00 -48.82
C ALA A 69 6.48 -3.84 -50.26
N ALA A 70 7.73 -4.25 -50.55
CA ALA A 70 8.32 -4.13 -51.88
C ALA A 70 7.53 -4.86 -52.98
N ASN A 71 6.71 -5.85 -52.61
CA ASN A 71 5.88 -6.62 -53.54
C ASN A 71 4.50 -6.00 -53.78
N PHE A 72 4.12 -4.98 -53.01
CA PHE A 72 2.86 -4.24 -53.17
C PHE A 72 3.17 -2.90 -53.83
N SER A 73 3.40 -2.90 -55.15
CA SER A 73 3.77 -1.69 -55.91
C SER A 73 2.59 -0.77 -56.23
N SER A 74 1.36 -1.28 -56.16
CA SER A 74 0.14 -0.50 -56.40
C SER A 74 -0.36 0.17 -55.10
N SER A 75 -0.97 1.35 -55.24
CA SER A 75 -1.69 1.99 -54.13
C SER A 75 -3.02 1.27 -53.80
N ASN A 76 -3.53 0.48 -54.75
CA ASN A 76 -4.72 -0.36 -54.63
C ASN A 76 -4.39 -1.79 -54.22
N SER A 77 -3.48 -1.96 -53.25
CA SER A 77 -3.14 -3.29 -52.77
C SER A 77 -4.37 -3.98 -52.18
N THR A 78 -4.83 -5.04 -52.84
CA THR A 78 -6.04 -5.78 -52.44
C THR A 78 -5.71 -6.95 -51.52
N ILE A 79 -6.70 -7.44 -50.75
CA ILE A 79 -6.56 -8.69 -49.98
C ILE A 79 -6.11 -9.85 -50.90
N ASN A 80 -6.56 -9.86 -52.16
CA ASN A 80 -6.15 -10.87 -53.13
C ASN A 80 -4.64 -10.80 -53.45
N GLU A 81 -4.05 -9.61 -53.52
CA GLU A 81 -2.60 -9.46 -53.69
C GLU A 81 -1.84 -9.98 -52.46
N LEU A 82 -2.34 -9.71 -51.25
CA LEU A 82 -1.77 -10.26 -50.02
C LEU A 82 -1.86 -11.80 -50.00
N VAL A 83 -3.03 -12.36 -50.33
CA VAL A 83 -3.24 -13.82 -50.39
C VAL A 83 -2.33 -14.45 -51.45
N GLN A 84 -2.20 -13.83 -52.63
CA GLN A 84 -1.28 -14.30 -53.66
C GLN A 84 0.18 -14.21 -53.21
N PHE A 85 0.56 -13.14 -52.51
CA PHE A 85 1.91 -12.98 -51.98
C PHE A 85 2.23 -14.06 -50.94
N LEU A 86 1.34 -14.26 -49.96
CA LEU A 86 1.52 -15.27 -48.91
C LEU A 86 1.41 -16.71 -49.45
N GLY A 87 0.61 -16.94 -50.49
CA GLY A 87 0.40 -18.25 -51.11
C GLY A 87 1.44 -18.63 -52.17
N LYS A 88 2.10 -17.66 -52.83
CA LYS A 88 3.16 -17.95 -53.80
C LYS A 88 4.43 -18.39 -53.07
N ASN A 89 4.84 -19.64 -53.31
CA ASN A 89 6.11 -20.24 -52.87
C ASN A 89 7.38 -19.53 -53.41
N GLN A 90 7.30 -18.33 -53.99
CA GLN A 90 8.42 -17.69 -54.70
C GLN A 90 9.42 -16.93 -53.82
N ILE A 91 9.28 -16.93 -52.49
CA ILE A 91 10.33 -16.46 -51.56
C ILE A 91 11.49 -17.48 -51.47
N ILE A 92 11.76 -18.25 -52.53
CA ILE A 92 12.85 -19.24 -52.60
C ILE A 92 14.21 -18.57 -52.86
N GLY A 93 14.26 -17.26 -53.15
CA GLY A 93 15.51 -16.54 -53.46
C GLY A 93 16.09 -15.68 -52.33
N THR A 94 15.32 -15.35 -51.30
CA THR A 94 15.75 -14.47 -50.22
C THR A 94 15.66 -15.22 -48.90
N ASN A 95 16.80 -15.51 -48.25
CA ASN A 95 16.85 -16.13 -46.90
C ASN A 95 16.23 -15.26 -45.78
N GLN A 96 15.47 -14.22 -46.12
CA GLN A 96 14.81 -13.35 -45.15
C GLN A 96 13.43 -13.92 -44.80
N GLN A 97 13.31 -14.40 -43.56
CA GLN A 97 12.02 -14.75 -42.99
C GLN A 97 11.19 -13.48 -42.76
N VAL A 98 9.91 -13.52 -43.12
CA VAL A 98 8.97 -12.45 -42.82
C VAL A 98 8.39 -12.71 -41.44
N ALA A 99 8.80 -11.93 -40.46
CA ALA A 99 8.22 -12.00 -39.12
C ALA A 99 6.91 -11.17 -39.09
N ILE A 100 5.79 -11.82 -38.73
CA ILE A 100 4.50 -11.17 -38.50
C ILE A 100 4.20 -11.18 -37.01
N GLY A 101 4.10 -10.00 -36.41
CA GLY A 101 3.66 -9.85 -35.04
C GLY A 101 2.14 -10.03 -34.92
N VAL A 102 1.64 -10.66 -33.86
CA VAL A 102 0.20 -10.78 -33.63
C VAL A 102 -0.16 -10.31 -32.24
N SER A 103 -1.13 -9.40 -32.09
CA SER A 103 -1.37 -8.72 -30.81
C SER A 103 -1.87 -9.61 -29.67
N GLN A 104 -2.49 -10.75 -29.97
CA GLN A 104 -3.03 -11.66 -28.94
C GLN A 104 -2.91 -13.11 -29.40
N GLN A 105 -2.87 -14.05 -28.45
CA GLN A 105 -2.80 -15.48 -28.76
C GLN A 105 -4.04 -15.97 -29.51
N ASP A 106 -5.23 -15.46 -29.17
CA ASP A 106 -6.46 -15.77 -29.91
C ASP A 106 -6.41 -15.24 -31.35
N ASN A 107 -5.84 -14.04 -31.54
CA ASN A 107 -5.65 -13.45 -32.86
C ASN A 107 -4.71 -14.31 -33.73
N LEU A 108 -3.73 -14.99 -33.12
CA LEU A 108 -2.87 -15.93 -33.84
C LEU A 108 -3.67 -17.16 -34.31
N ARG A 109 -4.54 -17.70 -33.46
CA ARG A 109 -5.45 -18.78 -33.85
C ARG A 109 -6.37 -18.35 -35.00
N TYR A 110 -6.89 -17.14 -34.95
CA TYR A 110 -7.76 -16.59 -36.00
C TYR A 110 -7.02 -16.36 -37.30
N PHE A 111 -5.81 -15.83 -37.24
CA PHE A 111 -4.95 -15.66 -38.40
C PHE A 111 -4.64 -16.99 -39.08
N ASN A 112 -4.28 -18.02 -38.32
CA ASN A 112 -3.98 -19.35 -38.87
C ASN A 112 -5.21 -19.98 -39.58
N LYS A 113 -6.40 -19.79 -39.01
CA LYS A 113 -7.64 -20.21 -39.67
C LYS A 113 -7.95 -19.39 -40.91
N TRP A 114 -7.69 -18.09 -40.90
CA TRP A 114 -7.85 -17.24 -42.07
C TRP A 114 -6.88 -17.61 -43.21
N LEU A 115 -5.64 -17.97 -42.89
CA LEU A 115 -4.69 -18.54 -43.86
C LEU A 115 -5.26 -19.82 -44.48
N SER A 116 -5.79 -20.70 -43.64
CA SER A 116 -6.42 -21.96 -44.09
C SER A 116 -7.65 -21.72 -44.98
N PHE A 117 -8.49 -20.74 -44.63
CA PHE A 117 -9.64 -20.31 -45.43
C PHE A 117 -9.24 -19.87 -46.84
N ASN A 118 -8.07 -19.25 -46.98
CA ASN A 118 -7.52 -18.78 -48.26
C ASN A 118 -6.58 -19.81 -48.94
N ASN A 119 -6.60 -21.08 -48.51
CA ASN A 119 -5.73 -22.15 -49.03
C ASN A 119 -4.22 -21.86 -48.91
N ILE A 120 -3.81 -21.08 -47.91
CA ILE A 120 -2.39 -20.85 -47.59
C ILE A 120 -1.98 -21.92 -46.56
N SER A 121 -1.13 -22.86 -46.97
CA SER A 121 -0.76 -23.98 -46.11
C SER A 121 0.06 -23.54 -44.90
N SER A 122 -0.26 -24.08 -43.72
CA SER A 122 0.47 -23.80 -42.48
C SER A 122 1.88 -24.39 -42.44
N SER A 123 2.28 -25.25 -43.40
CA SER A 123 3.64 -25.81 -43.50
C SER A 123 4.72 -24.77 -43.86
N HIS A 124 4.33 -23.50 -44.00
CA HIS A 124 5.20 -22.35 -44.29
C HIS A 124 5.89 -21.77 -43.05
N ASP A 125 6.02 -22.54 -41.95
CA ASP A 125 6.78 -22.17 -40.73
C ASP A 125 8.21 -21.67 -41.02
N ARG A 126 8.78 -22.01 -42.19
CA ARG A 126 10.08 -21.50 -42.63
C ARG A 126 10.07 -20.04 -43.10
N ILE A 127 8.91 -19.48 -43.44
CA ILE A 127 8.76 -18.18 -44.11
C ILE A 127 8.08 -17.16 -43.19
N ILE A 128 7.09 -17.59 -42.41
CA ILE A 128 6.32 -16.71 -41.52
C ILE A 128 6.60 -17.04 -40.06
N SER A 129 7.41 -16.22 -39.40
CA SER A 129 7.57 -16.31 -37.94
C SER A 129 6.43 -15.51 -37.30
N THR A 130 5.51 -16.18 -36.62
CA THR A 130 4.46 -15.51 -35.84
C THR A 130 4.86 -15.42 -34.38
N THR A 131 4.86 -14.21 -33.83
CA THR A 131 5.15 -13.98 -32.41
C THR A 131 4.00 -13.20 -31.80
N VAL A 132 3.50 -13.68 -30.66
CA VAL A 132 2.50 -12.94 -29.89
C VAL A 132 3.18 -11.71 -29.30
N ILE A 133 2.80 -10.54 -29.80
CA ILE A 133 3.14 -9.25 -29.22
C ILE A 133 2.02 -8.99 -28.24
N ASN A 134 2.24 -9.17 -26.94
CA ASN A 134 1.19 -8.82 -26.01
C ASN A 134 1.27 -7.30 -25.72
N PRO A 135 0.36 -6.48 -26.30
CA PRO A 135 0.39 -5.03 -26.17
C PRO A 135 0.26 -4.58 -24.71
N THR A 136 -0.36 -5.41 -23.87
CA THR A 136 -0.56 -5.14 -22.46
C THR A 136 0.53 -5.70 -21.54
N LEU A 137 1.44 -6.55 -22.07
CA LEU A 137 2.68 -6.99 -21.40
C LEU A 137 3.93 -6.24 -21.88
N MET A 138 3.80 -5.35 -22.88
CA MET A 138 4.81 -4.35 -23.24
C MET A 138 4.74 -2.99 -22.47
N PRO A 139 4.09 -2.81 -21.29
CA PRO A 139 4.07 -1.52 -20.61
C PRO A 139 5.42 -1.19 -19.94
N CYS A 140 6.38 -2.12 -20.01
CA CYS A 140 7.72 -1.95 -19.47
C CYS A 140 8.77 -1.77 -20.55
N GLY A 141 8.78 -0.58 -21.13
CA GLY A 141 9.85 -0.15 -22.00
C GLY A 141 9.30 0.40 -23.29
N ARG A 142 9.61 1.67 -23.52
CA ARG A 142 9.59 2.31 -24.83
C ARG A 142 10.61 1.70 -25.82
N ASN A 143 11.11 0.49 -25.54
CA ASN A 143 12.39 0.02 -26.05
C ASN A 143 12.27 -0.72 -27.38
N ILE A 144 11.09 -1.18 -27.77
CA ILE A 144 10.92 -1.86 -29.05
C ILE A 144 9.56 -1.48 -29.62
N ASN A 145 9.56 -0.61 -30.63
CA ASN A 145 8.38 -0.47 -31.46
C ASN A 145 8.15 -1.84 -32.14
N PRO A 146 6.95 -2.44 -32.10
CA PRO A 146 6.72 -3.75 -32.71
C PRO A 146 7.12 -3.77 -34.20
N PHE A 147 6.99 -2.66 -34.90
CA PHE A 147 7.38 -2.53 -36.30
C PHE A 147 8.90 -2.50 -36.56
N GLU A 148 9.74 -2.40 -35.52
CA GLU A 148 11.19 -2.59 -35.62
C GLU A 148 11.57 -4.07 -35.69
N SER A 149 10.78 -4.93 -35.03
CA SER A 149 11.03 -6.38 -34.97
C SER A 149 10.25 -7.17 -36.03
N PHE A 150 9.15 -6.63 -36.54
CA PHE A 150 8.22 -7.33 -37.43
C PHE A 150 8.00 -6.56 -38.73
N GLY A 151 7.98 -7.27 -39.87
CA GLY A 151 7.70 -6.67 -41.19
C GLY A 151 6.23 -6.30 -41.37
N GLY A 152 5.35 -6.96 -40.63
CA GLY A 152 3.96 -6.57 -40.47
C GLY A 152 3.43 -6.98 -39.10
N VAL A 153 2.40 -6.30 -38.62
CA VAL A 153 1.77 -6.61 -37.33
C VAL A 153 0.26 -6.68 -37.49
N LEU A 154 -0.32 -7.76 -36.97
CA LEU A 154 -1.73 -8.06 -37.00
C LEU A 154 -2.39 -7.60 -35.69
N MET A 155 -3.20 -6.55 -35.77
CA MET A 155 -3.94 -5.99 -34.63
C MET A 155 -5.18 -5.22 -35.10
N ASP A 156 -6.08 -4.83 -34.20
CA ASP A 156 -7.17 -3.93 -34.57
C ASP A 156 -6.67 -2.50 -34.83
N THR A 157 -7.50 -1.70 -35.49
CA THR A 157 -7.16 -0.33 -35.92
C THR A 157 -6.85 0.59 -34.76
N TYR A 158 -7.53 0.45 -33.62
CA TYR A 158 -7.29 1.29 -32.44
C TYR A 158 -5.96 0.97 -31.78
N ASN A 159 -5.67 -0.31 -31.56
CA ASN A 159 -4.37 -0.73 -31.03
C ASN A 159 -3.24 -0.28 -31.96
N PHE A 160 -3.40 -0.39 -33.28
CA PHE A 160 -2.41 0.09 -34.24
C PHE A 160 -2.09 1.56 -34.07
N THR A 161 -3.11 2.42 -34.10
CA THR A 161 -2.89 3.86 -34.00
C THR A 161 -2.37 4.24 -32.63
N TYR A 162 -2.81 3.57 -31.57
CA TYR A 162 -2.27 3.75 -30.23
C TYR A 162 -0.76 3.44 -30.17
N PHE A 163 -0.31 2.32 -30.75
CA PHE A 163 1.11 1.95 -30.78
C PHE A 163 1.93 2.84 -31.71
N VAL A 164 1.48 3.09 -32.93
CA VAL A 164 2.23 3.93 -33.88
C VAL A 164 2.40 5.34 -33.35
N ARG A 165 1.35 5.90 -32.74
CA ARG A 165 1.42 7.22 -32.12
C ARG A 165 2.30 7.15 -30.88
N GLY A 166 2.02 6.26 -29.91
CA GLY A 166 2.80 6.15 -28.68
C GLY A 166 4.30 5.88 -28.87
N TYR A 167 4.68 5.17 -29.93
CA TYR A 167 6.05 4.85 -30.30
C TYR A 167 6.48 5.57 -31.60
N ARG A 168 6.22 6.88 -31.69
CA ARG A 168 6.55 7.68 -32.88
C ARG A 168 8.05 7.81 -33.18
N ASP A 169 8.90 7.62 -32.17
CA ASP A 169 10.36 7.74 -32.33
C ASP A 169 10.92 6.40 -32.86
N TYR A 170 11.79 6.48 -33.87
CA TYR A 170 12.42 5.30 -34.48
C TYR A 170 13.71 4.94 -33.72
N PHE A 171 13.76 3.78 -33.07
CA PHE A 171 14.92 3.28 -32.31
C PHE A 171 15.57 2.09 -33.02
N GLY A 172 16.37 2.32 -34.06
CA GLY A 172 17.15 1.21 -34.61
C GLY A 172 18.05 1.50 -35.82
N ASP A 173 19.27 0.96 -35.75
CA ASP A 173 20.27 0.95 -36.82
C ASP A 173 19.75 0.20 -38.07
N GLN A 174 19.87 0.84 -39.24
CA GLN A 174 19.84 0.23 -40.60
C GLN A 174 18.54 -0.01 -41.39
N LYS A 175 17.35 0.52 -41.06
CA LYS A 175 16.21 0.44 -42.01
C LYS A 175 15.51 1.78 -42.29
N THR A 176 16.19 2.58 -43.11
CA THR A 176 15.62 3.52 -44.11
C THR A 176 14.92 4.83 -43.69
N LYS A 177 14.67 5.10 -42.40
CA LYS A 177 14.42 6.48 -41.94
C LYS A 177 15.64 6.99 -41.18
N SER A 178 16.00 8.25 -41.40
CA SER A 178 17.07 8.90 -40.63
C SER A 178 16.74 8.82 -39.14
N ALA A 179 17.75 8.79 -38.27
CA ALA A 179 17.58 8.66 -36.81
C ALA A 179 16.67 9.74 -36.15
N ASN A 180 16.20 10.72 -36.92
CA ASN A 180 15.28 11.78 -36.51
C ASN A 180 13.89 11.66 -37.17
N GLY A 181 13.63 10.62 -37.94
CA GLY A 181 12.36 10.41 -38.65
C GLY A 181 11.29 9.88 -37.72
N LEU A 182 10.15 10.57 -37.64
CA LEU A 182 8.99 10.09 -36.90
C LEU A 182 8.20 9.06 -37.73
N ILE A 183 7.64 8.09 -37.03
CA ILE A 183 6.71 7.11 -37.59
C ILE A 183 5.34 7.75 -37.74
N ASN A 184 4.72 7.55 -38.89
CA ASN A 184 3.39 8.02 -39.25
C ASN A 184 2.49 6.81 -39.51
N SER A 185 1.19 6.97 -39.26
CA SER A 185 0.20 5.93 -39.58
C SER A 185 0.20 5.56 -41.07
N TYR A 186 0.53 6.51 -41.97
CA TYR A 186 0.66 6.27 -43.41
C TYR A 186 1.98 5.57 -43.83
N ASP A 187 2.91 5.32 -42.91
CA ASP A 187 4.10 4.49 -43.17
C ASP A 187 3.75 2.99 -43.25
N PHE A 188 2.47 2.65 -43.12
CA PHE A 188 1.97 1.29 -43.10
C PHE A 188 0.86 1.11 -44.13
N LYS A 189 0.86 -0.05 -44.79
CA LYS A 189 -0.24 -0.52 -45.62
C LYS A 189 -1.16 -1.41 -44.79
N PRO A 190 -2.42 -1.02 -44.55
CA PRO A 190 -3.39 -1.83 -43.82
C PRO A 190 -4.07 -2.86 -44.73
N PHE A 191 -4.16 -4.10 -44.26
CA PHE A 191 -4.92 -5.17 -44.89
C PHE A 191 -5.95 -5.70 -43.89
N PRO A 192 -7.21 -5.23 -43.93
CA PRO A 192 -8.25 -5.72 -43.02
C PRO A 192 -8.59 -7.17 -43.37
N LEU A 193 -8.41 -8.10 -42.42
CA LEU A 193 -8.51 -9.54 -42.71
C LEU A 193 -9.79 -10.16 -42.15
N ILE A 194 -10.04 -9.96 -40.86
CA ILE A 194 -11.11 -10.65 -40.11
C ILE A 194 -11.80 -9.58 -39.26
N PRO A 195 -13.15 -9.50 -39.21
CA PRO A 195 -13.81 -8.70 -38.19
C PRO A 195 -13.31 -9.08 -36.79
N SER A 196 -13.03 -8.11 -35.92
CA SER A 196 -12.58 -8.35 -34.55
C SER A 196 -13.64 -7.96 -33.51
N MET A 197 -14.40 -6.90 -33.78
CA MET A 197 -15.51 -6.45 -32.94
C MET A 197 -16.73 -6.23 -33.82
N VAL A 198 -17.86 -6.81 -33.44
CA VAL A 198 -19.11 -6.74 -34.22
C VAL A 198 -20.24 -6.19 -33.36
N TYR A 199 -21.17 -5.51 -34.02
CA TYR A 199 -22.44 -5.11 -33.43
C TYR A 199 -23.43 -6.26 -33.64
N ILE A 200 -24.07 -6.72 -32.56
CA ILE A 200 -25.10 -7.77 -32.60
C ILE A 200 -26.44 -7.24 -32.12
N LYS A 201 -27.51 -7.78 -32.69
CA LYS A 201 -28.89 -7.56 -32.27
C LYS A 201 -29.22 -8.48 -31.10
N ASN A 202 -29.51 -7.86 -29.95
CA ASN A 202 -29.96 -8.41 -28.67
C ASN A 202 -29.84 -9.94 -28.46
N ARG A 203 -28.87 -10.34 -27.62
CA ARG A 203 -28.57 -11.74 -27.34
C ARG A 203 -29.63 -12.46 -26.49
N ASN A 204 -30.47 -11.77 -25.72
CA ASN A 204 -31.52 -12.35 -24.84
C ASN A 204 -32.39 -11.31 -24.08
N GLY A 205 -32.64 -10.12 -24.60
CA GLY A 205 -33.36 -9.06 -23.86
C GLY A 205 -32.47 -8.21 -22.93
N MET A 206 -31.17 -8.49 -22.82
CA MET A 206 -30.22 -7.64 -22.11
C MET A 206 -29.82 -6.46 -23.01
N SER A 207 -30.58 -5.36 -22.96
CA SER A 207 -30.07 -4.07 -23.44
C SER A 207 -29.11 -3.50 -22.41
N ILE A 208 -27.91 -3.10 -22.84
CA ILE A 208 -27.11 -2.14 -22.08
C ILE A 208 -27.91 -0.83 -22.07
N GLU A 209 -28.19 -0.29 -20.89
CA GLU A 209 -29.07 0.87 -20.70
C GLU A 209 -28.68 2.08 -21.56
N GLY A 210 -29.69 2.72 -22.15
CA GLY A 210 -29.78 4.19 -22.10
C GLY A 210 -29.17 5.03 -23.22
N VAL A 211 -28.52 4.46 -24.24
CA VAL A 211 -28.02 5.26 -25.38
C VAL A 211 -28.66 4.77 -26.66
N ASN A 212 -29.22 5.70 -27.46
CA ASN A 212 -29.82 5.41 -28.77
C ASN A 212 -28.88 4.50 -29.57
N ALA A 213 -29.22 3.21 -29.66
CA ALA A 213 -28.36 2.19 -30.24
C ALA A 213 -27.97 2.50 -31.70
N SER A 214 -28.81 3.29 -32.40
CA SER A 214 -28.54 3.81 -33.74
C SER A 214 -27.46 4.91 -33.80
N GLN A 215 -27.25 5.69 -32.73
CA GLN A 215 -26.22 6.73 -32.67
C GLN A 215 -24.82 6.14 -32.47
N ASN A 216 -24.67 5.08 -31.65
CA ASN A 216 -23.36 4.50 -31.32
C ASN A 216 -22.71 3.68 -32.45
N VAL A 217 -23.49 3.16 -33.42
CA VAL A 217 -22.94 2.44 -34.59
C VAL A 217 -22.24 3.41 -35.56
N PHE A 218 -22.58 4.69 -35.45
CA PHE A 218 -22.29 5.76 -36.41
C PHE A 218 -21.78 7.04 -35.74
N GLU A 219 -21.12 6.91 -34.59
CA GLU A 219 -20.50 8.04 -33.90
C GLU A 219 -19.05 8.20 -34.35
N ILE A 220 -18.78 9.25 -35.12
CA ILE A 220 -17.41 9.67 -35.43
C ILE A 220 -16.96 10.58 -34.29
N SER A 221 -15.99 10.12 -33.50
CA SER A 221 -15.36 10.98 -32.49
C SER A 221 -14.71 12.20 -33.14
N PRO A 222 -14.72 13.36 -32.47
CA PRO A 222 -14.13 14.58 -33.01
C PRO A 222 -12.66 14.34 -33.40
N MET A 223 -12.35 14.62 -34.67
CA MET A 223 -11.02 14.44 -35.25
C MET A 223 -10.10 15.60 -34.86
N THR A 224 -9.72 15.66 -33.59
CA THR A 224 -8.72 16.61 -33.09
C THR A 224 -7.36 15.95 -32.96
N CYS A 225 -6.32 16.79 -32.92
CA CYS A 225 -4.96 16.29 -32.80
C CYS A 225 -4.68 15.60 -31.46
N GLU A 226 -5.31 16.12 -30.39
CA GLU A 226 -5.29 15.54 -29.05
C GLU A 226 -5.84 14.11 -29.02
N ASN A 227 -6.76 13.78 -29.93
CA ASN A 227 -7.35 12.45 -30.08
C ASN A 227 -6.87 11.74 -31.35
N SER A 228 -5.66 12.06 -31.84
CA SER A 228 -5.12 11.55 -33.10
C SER A 228 -5.11 10.03 -33.22
N ASN A 229 -4.93 9.30 -32.11
CA ASN A 229 -5.05 7.84 -32.07
C ASN A 229 -6.48 7.36 -32.40
N ILE A 230 -7.49 7.96 -31.76
CA ILE A 230 -8.91 7.63 -32.00
C ILE A 230 -9.30 8.06 -33.41
N ALA A 231 -8.92 9.27 -33.81
CA ALA A 231 -9.28 9.82 -35.11
C ALA A 231 -8.67 9.01 -36.27
N ASP A 232 -7.40 8.64 -36.20
CA ASP A 232 -6.79 7.75 -37.20
C ASP A 232 -7.49 6.38 -37.22
N ALA A 233 -7.87 5.84 -36.05
CA ALA A 233 -8.55 4.54 -35.97
C ALA A 233 -9.92 4.59 -36.66
N GLU A 234 -10.66 5.69 -36.47
CA GLU A 234 -11.93 5.96 -37.14
C GLU A 234 -11.74 6.17 -38.65
N ILE A 235 -10.70 6.88 -39.07
CA ILE A 235 -10.35 7.06 -40.50
C ILE A 235 -10.04 5.71 -41.15
N LEU A 236 -9.28 4.84 -40.49
CA LEU A 236 -8.96 3.50 -40.99
C LEU A 236 -10.19 2.60 -41.15
N ARG A 237 -11.28 2.82 -40.40
CA ARG A 237 -12.54 2.06 -40.56
C ARG A 237 -13.19 2.28 -41.92
N PHE A 238 -12.93 3.40 -42.60
CA PHE A 238 -13.46 3.66 -43.95
C PHE A 238 -12.88 2.72 -45.03
N LEU A 239 -11.78 2.00 -44.75
CA LEU A 239 -11.19 1.02 -45.67
C LEU A 239 -12.10 -0.18 -45.94
N THR A 240 -12.95 -0.54 -44.98
CA THR A 240 -13.85 -1.71 -45.08
C THR A 240 -15.30 -1.33 -45.30
N GLY A 241 -15.59 -0.02 -45.44
CA GLY A 241 -16.93 0.51 -45.29
C GLY A 241 -17.23 0.73 -43.81
N TYR A 242 -17.45 1.98 -43.39
CA TYR A 242 -17.72 2.34 -41.99
C TYR A 242 -18.92 1.54 -41.46
N SER A 243 -18.66 0.63 -40.52
CA SER A 243 -19.62 -0.32 -39.95
C SER A 243 -20.18 -1.40 -40.90
N MET A 244 -19.74 -1.46 -42.16
CA MET A 244 -20.22 -2.41 -43.16
C MET A 244 -19.47 -3.75 -43.13
N PHE A 245 -20.15 -4.79 -43.60
CA PHE A 245 -19.55 -6.09 -43.85
C PHE A 245 -20.06 -6.68 -45.17
N THR A 246 -19.27 -7.59 -45.73
CA THR A 246 -19.63 -8.33 -46.94
C THR A 246 -20.01 -9.76 -46.58
N PRO A 247 -20.75 -10.49 -47.45
CA PRO A 247 -21.00 -11.91 -47.24
C PRO A 247 -19.71 -12.73 -47.06
N LEU A 248 -18.62 -12.33 -47.74
CA LEU A 248 -17.31 -12.95 -47.59
C LEU A 248 -16.75 -12.77 -46.17
N HIS A 249 -16.94 -11.60 -45.54
CA HIS A 249 -16.53 -11.38 -44.15
C HIS A 249 -17.29 -12.30 -43.18
N ILE A 250 -18.59 -12.51 -43.41
CA ILE A 250 -19.39 -13.44 -42.59
C ILE A 250 -18.92 -14.88 -42.79
N GLN A 251 -18.73 -15.34 -44.04
CA GLN A 251 -18.21 -16.69 -44.32
C GLN A 251 -16.83 -16.91 -43.69
N THR A 252 -15.97 -15.89 -43.71
CA THR A 252 -14.67 -15.91 -43.05
C THR A 252 -14.83 -16.08 -41.55
N LEU A 253 -15.74 -15.32 -40.91
CA LEU A 253 -16.04 -15.46 -39.49
C LEU A 253 -16.60 -16.84 -39.15
N GLU A 254 -17.56 -17.34 -39.92
CA GLU A 254 -18.16 -18.66 -39.71
C GLU A 254 -17.09 -19.76 -39.77
N TYR A 255 -16.15 -19.68 -40.72
CA TYR A 255 -15.02 -20.60 -40.84
C TYR A 255 -14.04 -20.46 -39.67
N VAL A 256 -13.67 -19.22 -39.31
CA VAL A 256 -12.70 -18.94 -38.24
C VAL A 256 -13.25 -19.34 -36.86
N LEU A 257 -14.54 -19.14 -36.61
CA LEU A 257 -15.18 -19.50 -35.34
C LEU A 257 -15.74 -20.92 -35.33
N ASN A 258 -15.96 -21.52 -36.49
CA ASN A 258 -16.67 -22.78 -36.65
C ASN A 258 -18.09 -22.73 -36.06
N ILE A 259 -18.82 -21.65 -36.36
CA ILE A 259 -20.23 -21.43 -35.99
C ILE A 259 -20.98 -20.87 -37.20
N SER A 260 -22.28 -21.15 -37.31
CA SER A 260 -23.13 -20.47 -38.31
C SER A 260 -23.64 -19.17 -37.71
N LEU A 261 -23.57 -18.08 -38.47
CA LEU A 261 -23.93 -16.74 -38.04
C LEU A 261 -25.08 -16.19 -38.87
N GLN A 262 -26.02 -15.53 -38.21
CA GLN A 262 -27.04 -14.74 -38.88
C GLN A 262 -26.56 -13.30 -38.99
N TYR A 263 -26.97 -12.61 -40.05
CA TYR A 263 -26.66 -11.20 -40.21
C TYR A 263 -27.84 -10.43 -40.78
N ASP A 264 -27.98 -9.17 -40.36
CA ASP A 264 -29.06 -8.27 -40.75
C ASP A 264 -28.48 -6.91 -41.14
N THR A 265 -28.40 -6.65 -42.44
CA THR A 265 -27.92 -5.38 -42.98
C THR A 265 -28.99 -4.30 -43.04
N SER A 266 -30.26 -4.61 -42.74
CA SER A 266 -31.38 -3.70 -42.91
C SER A 266 -31.20 -2.41 -42.11
N LEU A 267 -30.71 -2.53 -40.87
CA LEU A 267 -30.41 -1.42 -39.98
C LEU A 267 -29.30 -0.50 -40.51
N LEU A 268 -28.22 -1.08 -41.08
CA LEU A 268 -27.15 -0.28 -41.68
C LEU A 268 -27.67 0.47 -42.90
N THR A 269 -28.42 -0.22 -43.76
CA THR A 269 -28.97 0.39 -44.97
C THR A 269 -29.98 1.49 -44.66
N SER A 270 -30.81 1.35 -43.62
CA SER A 270 -31.79 2.37 -43.24
C SER A 270 -31.14 3.62 -42.67
N ASN A 271 -30.00 3.47 -41.98
CA ASN A 271 -29.33 4.58 -41.28
C ASN A 271 -28.17 5.19 -42.08
N GLN A 272 -27.71 4.53 -43.15
CA GLN A 272 -26.57 4.97 -43.97
C GLN A 272 -26.77 6.39 -44.53
N ALA A 273 -27.93 6.68 -45.11
CA ALA A 273 -28.19 7.99 -45.71
C ALA A 273 -28.14 9.11 -44.67
N SER A 274 -28.73 8.87 -43.49
CA SER A 274 -28.72 9.83 -42.37
C SER A 274 -27.30 10.05 -41.83
N PHE A 275 -26.50 9.00 -41.68
CA PHE A 275 -25.12 9.12 -41.21
C PHE A 275 -24.22 9.88 -42.21
N LEU A 276 -24.33 9.56 -43.50
CA LEU A 276 -23.61 10.26 -44.56
C LEU A 276 -23.97 11.75 -44.58
N ALA A 277 -25.27 12.07 -44.49
CA ALA A 277 -25.74 13.46 -44.43
C ALA A 277 -25.27 14.20 -43.18
N LEU A 278 -25.33 13.56 -42.00
CA LEU A 278 -24.94 14.18 -40.73
C LEU A 278 -23.45 14.54 -40.68
N ASN A 279 -22.60 13.70 -41.29
CA ASN A 279 -21.15 13.87 -41.28
C ASN A 279 -20.58 14.49 -42.57
N ASN A 280 -21.44 14.95 -43.48
CA ASN A 280 -21.04 15.47 -44.80
C ASN A 280 -20.13 14.51 -45.59
N LEU A 281 -20.45 13.21 -45.55
CA LEU A 281 -19.69 12.17 -46.24
C LEU A 281 -20.39 11.75 -47.52
N THR A 282 -19.62 11.49 -48.57
CA THR A 282 -20.14 11.00 -49.86
C THR A 282 -20.26 9.48 -49.93
N SER A 283 -19.47 8.77 -49.13
CA SER A 283 -19.39 7.31 -49.13
C SER A 283 -18.92 6.80 -47.76
N LEU A 284 -19.40 5.61 -47.39
CA LEU A 284 -18.90 4.85 -46.23
C LEU A 284 -17.58 4.14 -46.53
N TYR A 285 -17.25 3.98 -47.80
CA TYR A 285 -16.04 3.34 -48.29
C TYR A 285 -15.14 4.37 -48.97
N TRP A 286 -13.88 4.43 -48.57
CA TRP A 286 -12.87 5.30 -49.15
C TRP A 286 -11.76 4.48 -49.80
N SER A 287 -11.15 5.01 -50.87
CA SER A 287 -9.95 4.39 -51.44
C SER A 287 -8.78 4.44 -50.45
N ASN A 288 -7.87 3.49 -50.55
CA ASN A 288 -6.69 3.43 -49.68
C ASN A 288 -5.89 4.74 -49.72
N ASP A 289 -5.65 5.28 -50.91
CA ASP A 289 -4.98 6.57 -51.10
C ASP A 289 -5.69 7.72 -50.36
N TYR A 290 -7.02 7.76 -50.42
CA TYR A 290 -7.80 8.79 -49.74
C TYR A 290 -7.73 8.63 -48.22
N VAL A 291 -7.86 7.41 -47.69
CA VAL A 291 -7.71 7.12 -46.25
C VAL A 291 -6.32 7.54 -45.78
N MET A 292 -5.26 7.10 -46.46
CA MET A 292 -3.88 7.44 -46.10
C MET A 292 -3.62 8.95 -46.10
N SER A 293 -4.20 9.68 -47.06
CA SER A 293 -4.08 11.15 -47.12
C SER A 293 -4.80 11.90 -46.00
N ARG A 294 -5.74 11.24 -45.31
CA ARG A 294 -6.53 11.81 -44.21
C ARG A 294 -5.96 11.50 -42.83
N LEU A 295 -5.08 10.52 -42.71
CA LEU A 295 -4.40 10.20 -41.46
C LEU A 295 -3.58 11.40 -40.99
N PHE A 296 -3.51 11.61 -39.68
CA PHE A 296 -2.77 12.72 -39.13
C PHE A 296 -1.25 12.60 -39.43
N PRO A 297 -0.51 13.71 -39.59
CA PRO A 297 0.95 13.65 -39.63
C PRO A 297 1.50 13.30 -38.24
N SER A 298 2.73 12.82 -38.14
CA SER A 298 3.41 12.46 -36.88
C SER A 298 3.64 13.64 -35.94
N THR A 299 3.66 14.86 -36.49
CA THR A 299 3.65 16.11 -35.71
C THR A 299 2.38 16.26 -34.88
N CYS A 300 1.32 15.58 -35.31
CA CYS A 300 0.09 15.51 -34.58
C CYS A 300 0.07 14.25 -33.70
N HIS A 301 0.33 14.45 -32.42
CA HIS A 301 0.53 13.39 -31.45
C HIS A 301 -0.26 13.72 -30.18
N PHE A 302 -0.93 12.71 -29.63
CA PHE A 302 -1.78 12.89 -28.45
C PHE A 302 -0.98 13.17 -27.16
N CYS A 303 0.33 12.93 -27.15
CA CYS A 303 1.22 13.34 -26.05
C CYS A 303 2.17 14.48 -26.44
N THR A 304 2.45 15.35 -25.48
CA THR A 304 3.39 16.46 -25.66
C THR A 304 4.84 16.01 -25.49
N THR A 305 5.06 15.12 -24.53
CA THR A 305 6.33 14.49 -24.20
C THR A 305 6.47 13.19 -24.99
N THR A 306 7.71 12.75 -25.13
CA THR A 306 8.03 11.49 -25.80
C THR A 306 7.41 10.32 -25.01
N ASN A 307 7.59 10.28 -23.69
CA ASN A 307 7.14 9.16 -22.85
C ASN A 307 5.65 9.20 -22.47
N CYS A 308 4.86 10.16 -22.97
CA CYS A 308 3.48 10.37 -22.53
C CYS A 308 3.34 10.49 -21.00
N LEU A 309 4.35 11.10 -20.35
CA LEU A 309 4.33 11.31 -18.90
C LEU A 309 3.54 12.58 -18.55
N GLY A 310 2.32 12.38 -18.06
CA GLY A 310 1.48 13.43 -17.49
C GLY A 310 0.46 14.07 -18.42
N GLU A 311 0.31 13.56 -19.64
CA GLU A 311 -0.74 14.01 -20.56
C GLU A 311 -2.08 13.34 -20.31
N ASN A 312 -2.12 12.24 -19.56
CA ASN A 312 -3.37 11.61 -19.08
C ASN A 312 -3.65 11.98 -17.62
N PHE A 313 -3.47 13.26 -17.29
CA PHE A 313 -3.77 13.78 -15.97
C PHE A 313 -5.28 14.00 -15.85
N ILE A 314 -5.97 13.10 -15.15
CA ILE A 314 -7.41 13.20 -14.96
C ILE A 314 -7.75 14.10 -13.78
N ASN A 315 -8.99 14.58 -13.69
CA ASN A 315 -9.43 15.42 -12.57
C ASN A 315 -9.19 14.79 -11.18
N GLY A 316 -9.22 13.46 -11.09
CA GLY A 316 -8.88 12.72 -9.86
C GLY A 316 -7.41 12.82 -9.45
N ASP A 317 -6.49 13.06 -10.38
CA ASP A 317 -5.05 13.14 -10.09
C ASP A 317 -4.69 14.43 -9.34
N TYR A 318 -5.45 15.52 -9.47
CA TYR A 318 -5.18 16.79 -8.75
C TYR A 318 -5.17 16.62 -7.22
N PHE A 319 -5.81 15.57 -6.70
CA PHE A 319 -5.79 15.25 -5.28
C PHE A 319 -4.40 14.82 -4.78
N ILE A 320 -3.44 14.51 -5.67
CA ILE A 320 -2.02 14.36 -5.32
C ILE A 320 -1.47 15.59 -4.58
N ILE A 321 -1.95 16.79 -4.91
CA ILE A 321 -1.56 18.05 -4.26
C ILE A 321 -2.04 18.04 -2.81
N ALA A 322 -3.29 17.59 -2.57
CA ALA A 322 -3.84 17.47 -1.23
C ALA A 322 -3.07 16.44 -0.39
N TYR A 323 -2.76 15.26 -0.94
CA TYR A 323 -1.97 14.23 -0.25
C TYR A 323 -0.57 14.73 0.11
N THR A 324 0.09 15.39 -0.84
CA THR A 324 1.44 15.94 -0.66
C THR A 324 1.42 17.02 0.42
N SER A 325 0.43 17.90 0.39
CA SER A 325 0.27 18.97 1.38
C SER A 325 0.03 18.41 2.79
N LEU A 326 -0.86 17.43 2.93
CA LEU A 326 -1.13 16.78 4.22
C LEU A 326 0.10 16.06 4.77
N THR A 327 0.83 15.34 3.91
CA THR A 327 2.06 14.62 4.29
C THR A 327 3.16 15.61 4.71
N LEU A 328 3.30 16.73 3.99
CA LEU A 328 4.25 17.79 4.32
C LEU A 328 3.90 18.47 5.65
N ILE A 329 2.62 18.81 5.87
CA ILE A 329 2.13 19.35 7.15
C ILE A 329 2.44 18.38 8.30
N TYR A 330 2.17 17.09 8.11
CA TYR A 330 2.48 16.06 9.11
C TYR A 330 3.97 16.07 9.50
N PHE A 331 4.89 16.07 8.52
CA PHE A 331 6.32 16.07 8.80
C PHE A 331 6.81 17.40 9.37
N ILE A 332 6.26 18.54 8.93
CA ILE A 332 6.54 19.85 9.54
C ILE A 332 6.14 19.81 11.03
N CYS A 333 4.95 19.34 11.36
CA CYS A 333 4.51 19.18 12.74
C CYS A 333 5.42 18.21 13.51
N LEU A 334 5.76 17.06 12.94
CA LEU A 334 6.60 16.04 13.59
C LEU A 334 7.98 16.60 13.99
N PHE A 335 8.64 17.31 13.06
CA PHE A 335 9.99 17.83 13.27
C PHE A 335 10.01 19.15 14.05
N SER A 336 9.14 20.12 13.73
CA SER A 336 9.12 21.44 14.37
C SER A 336 8.76 21.36 15.86
N THR A 337 7.88 20.45 16.24
CA THR A 337 7.46 20.28 17.64
C THR A 337 8.46 19.45 18.46
N GLY A 338 9.38 18.76 17.80
CA GLY A 338 10.27 17.77 18.41
C GLY A 338 9.57 16.47 18.81
N SER A 339 8.36 16.22 18.30
CA SER A 339 7.52 15.08 18.70
C SER A 339 8.19 13.73 18.44
N PHE A 340 9.05 13.61 17.43
CA PHE A 340 9.83 12.40 17.17
C PHE A 340 10.75 11.95 18.33
N LYS A 341 11.08 12.85 19.27
CA LYS A 341 11.87 12.52 20.47
C LYS A 341 11.02 11.97 21.61
N LEU A 342 9.70 12.17 21.56
CA LEU A 342 8.79 11.78 22.63
C LEU A 342 8.68 10.26 22.75
N PRO A 343 8.53 9.70 23.97
CA PRO A 343 8.38 8.26 24.17
C PRO A 343 7.21 7.65 23.37
N SER A 344 6.10 8.39 23.24
CA SER A 344 4.89 7.99 22.51
C SER A 344 5.16 7.68 21.03
N LEU A 345 6.00 8.47 20.37
CA LEU A 345 6.38 8.26 18.96
C LEU A 345 7.64 7.39 18.81
N LYS A 346 8.65 7.57 19.67
CA LYS A 346 9.89 6.80 19.64
C LYS A 346 9.66 5.29 19.77
N ARG A 347 8.69 4.87 20.59
CA ARG A 347 8.35 3.44 20.77
C ARG A 347 7.61 2.83 19.58
N ARG A 348 7.02 3.66 18.71
CA ARG A 348 6.40 3.25 17.44
C ARG A 348 7.42 3.03 16.32
N MET A 349 8.71 3.27 16.59
CA MET A 349 9.81 2.92 15.70
C MET A 349 9.69 3.61 14.33
N LEU A 350 9.50 2.82 13.27
CA LEU A 350 9.41 3.29 11.88
C LEU A 350 8.00 3.76 11.49
N VAL A 351 6.98 3.49 12.30
CA VAL A 351 5.57 3.82 11.99
C VAL A 351 5.35 5.32 11.67
N PRO A 352 5.94 6.27 12.41
CA PRO A 352 5.83 7.71 12.11
C PRO A 352 6.41 8.14 10.76
N TYR A 353 7.18 7.28 10.10
CA TYR A 353 7.82 7.59 8.82
C TYR A 353 7.11 6.90 7.64
N ILE A 354 6.16 6.00 7.89
CA ILE A 354 5.37 5.35 6.82
C ILE A 354 4.50 6.31 6.00
N PRO A 355 4.05 7.47 6.50
CA PRO A 355 3.43 8.49 5.66
C PRO A 355 4.16 8.79 4.35
N LEU A 356 5.49 8.76 4.35
CA LEU A 356 6.30 8.96 3.14
C LEU A 356 6.10 7.84 2.12
N LEU A 357 6.07 6.59 2.57
CA LEU A 357 5.81 5.44 1.70
C LEU A 357 4.36 5.43 1.20
N SER A 358 3.43 5.88 2.03
CA SER A 358 2.02 6.02 1.66
C SER A 358 1.85 7.08 0.58
N TRP A 359 2.55 8.21 0.70
CA TRP A 359 2.61 9.23 -0.34
C TRP A 359 3.16 8.67 -1.66
N VAL A 360 4.28 7.94 -1.64
CA VAL A 360 4.80 7.24 -2.84
C VAL A 360 3.74 6.30 -3.42
N MET A 361 3.09 5.50 -2.58
CA MET A 361 2.03 4.58 -3.01
C MET A 361 0.88 5.31 -3.72
N PHE A 362 0.40 6.44 -3.18
CA PHE A 362 -0.63 7.23 -3.84
C PHE A 362 -0.18 7.82 -5.19
N ILE A 363 1.09 8.21 -5.32
CA ILE A 363 1.65 8.62 -6.63
C ILE A 363 1.61 7.45 -7.61
N LEU A 364 1.98 6.25 -7.18
CA LEU A 364 1.96 5.03 -8.01
C LEU A 364 0.56 4.66 -8.50
N PHE A 365 -0.52 5.13 -7.86
CA PHE A 365 -1.91 4.92 -8.27
C PHE A 365 -2.50 6.02 -9.16
N THR A 366 -1.79 7.12 -9.41
CA THR A 366 -2.26 8.17 -10.32
C THR A 366 -2.26 7.69 -11.77
N SER A 367 -3.16 8.22 -12.61
CA SER A 367 -3.10 7.90 -14.06
C SER A 367 -1.85 8.47 -14.73
N PHE A 368 -1.18 9.45 -14.11
CA PHE A 368 0.19 9.84 -14.45
C PHE A 368 1.16 8.65 -14.54
N MET A 369 1.04 7.65 -13.65
CA MET A 369 1.92 6.47 -13.66
C MET A 369 1.42 5.34 -14.58
N SER A 370 0.28 5.49 -15.26
CA SER A 370 -0.29 4.45 -16.13
C SER A 370 0.56 4.16 -17.39
N PHE A 371 1.32 5.16 -17.85
CA PHE A 371 2.27 5.01 -18.96
C PHE A 371 3.67 4.54 -18.52
N VAL A 372 3.94 4.54 -17.21
CA VAL A 372 5.11 3.87 -16.64
C VAL A 372 4.79 2.38 -16.54
N CYS A 373 5.83 1.54 -16.57
CA CYS A 373 5.86 0.13 -16.14
C CYS A 373 4.78 -0.22 -15.10
N SER A 374 3.54 -0.47 -15.52
CA SER A 374 2.42 -0.53 -14.58
C SER A 374 2.61 -1.71 -13.63
N ALA A 375 3.18 -2.81 -14.12
CA ALA A 375 3.42 -4.00 -13.33
C ALA A 375 4.46 -3.82 -12.20
N PRO A 376 5.72 -3.41 -12.45
CA PRO A 376 6.64 -3.06 -11.38
C PRO A 376 6.10 -2.00 -10.43
N VAL A 377 5.43 -0.96 -10.96
CA VAL A 377 4.81 0.11 -10.16
C VAL A 377 3.77 -0.47 -9.19
N HIS A 378 2.87 -1.32 -9.68
CA HIS A 378 1.83 -1.93 -8.87
C HIS A 378 2.37 -3.00 -7.92
N TYR A 379 3.40 -3.76 -8.31
CA TYR A 379 4.11 -4.67 -7.41
C TYR A 379 4.73 -3.90 -6.25
N VAL A 380 5.42 -2.78 -6.52
CA VAL A 380 5.95 -1.90 -5.47
C VAL A 380 4.83 -1.34 -4.59
N ALA A 381 3.71 -0.91 -5.18
CA ALA A 381 2.54 -0.44 -4.41
C ALA A 381 1.95 -1.53 -3.50
N MET A 382 1.91 -2.78 -3.97
CA MET A 382 1.47 -3.94 -3.19
C MET A 382 2.45 -4.25 -2.04
N VAL A 383 3.76 -4.24 -2.31
CA VAL A 383 4.81 -4.37 -1.29
C VAL A 383 4.64 -3.31 -0.21
N ILE A 384 4.45 -2.04 -0.59
CA ILE A 384 4.27 -0.94 0.36
C ILE A 384 3.01 -1.14 1.20
N THR A 385 1.89 -1.54 0.59
CA THR A 385 0.62 -1.76 1.29
C THR A 385 0.73 -2.90 2.30
N ILE A 386 1.28 -4.04 1.89
CA ILE A 386 1.48 -5.20 2.77
C ILE A 386 2.48 -4.84 3.88
N TYR A 387 3.57 -4.14 3.54
CA TYR A 387 4.54 -3.68 4.51
C TYR A 387 3.89 -2.79 5.57
N TRP A 388 3.00 -1.87 5.18
CA TRP A 388 2.24 -1.01 6.09
C TRP A 388 1.33 -1.79 7.06
N VAL A 389 0.61 -2.80 6.55
CA VAL A 389 -0.21 -3.67 7.42
C VAL A 389 0.66 -4.46 8.40
N LEU A 390 1.77 -5.04 7.90
CA LEU A 390 2.66 -5.87 8.71
C LEU A 390 3.42 -5.07 9.77
N ILE A 391 4.04 -3.94 9.41
CA ILE A 391 4.77 -3.09 10.37
C ILE A 391 3.86 -2.63 11.50
N TYR A 392 2.62 -2.25 11.21
CA TYR A 392 1.66 -1.85 12.23
C TYR A 392 1.27 -3.04 13.11
N THR A 393 0.94 -4.19 12.50
CA THR A 393 0.62 -5.43 13.22
C THR A 393 1.74 -5.87 14.16
N PHE A 394 2.99 -5.90 13.68
CA PHE A 394 4.15 -6.24 14.52
C PHE A 394 4.41 -5.22 15.62
N THR A 395 4.13 -3.94 15.36
CA THR A 395 4.20 -2.88 16.38
C THR A 395 3.19 -3.13 17.49
N VAL A 396 1.93 -3.43 17.15
CA VAL A 396 0.88 -3.78 18.13
C VAL A 396 1.25 -5.03 18.94
N ILE A 397 1.69 -6.11 18.27
CA ILE A 397 2.14 -7.35 18.93
C ILE A 397 3.28 -7.04 19.92
N ARG A 398 4.25 -6.23 19.50
CA ARG A 398 5.36 -5.82 20.35
C ARG A 398 4.88 -5.03 21.56
N PHE A 399 3.95 -4.11 21.40
CA PHE A 399 3.41 -3.34 22.52
C PHE A 399 2.67 -4.23 23.53
N VAL A 400 1.85 -5.17 23.05
CA VAL A 400 1.20 -6.17 23.91
C VAL A 400 2.23 -7.01 24.65
N TYR A 401 3.32 -7.40 24.00
CA TYR A 401 4.44 -8.11 24.63
C TYR A 401 5.14 -7.26 25.70
N LEU A 402 5.49 -6.00 25.39
CA LEU A 402 6.15 -5.08 26.32
C LEU A 402 5.30 -4.82 27.57
N ARG A 403 3.99 -4.70 27.40
CA ARG A 403 3.05 -4.52 28.52
C ARG A 403 3.06 -5.66 29.52
N ASN A 404 3.24 -6.89 29.02
CA ASN A 404 3.28 -8.09 29.84
C ASN A 404 4.72 -8.51 30.20
N LEU A 405 5.73 -7.71 29.85
CA LEU A 405 7.14 -8.08 29.94
C LEU A 405 7.56 -8.48 31.35
N TYR A 406 7.16 -7.72 32.38
CA TYR A 406 7.56 -8.01 33.77
C TYR A 406 6.97 -9.32 34.30
N GLN A 407 5.73 -9.64 33.92
CA GLN A 407 5.08 -10.91 34.27
C GLN A 407 5.70 -12.10 33.52
N ILE A 408 6.10 -11.88 32.26
CA ILE A 408 6.79 -12.90 31.46
C ILE A 408 8.20 -13.14 32.01
N ILE A 409 8.95 -12.09 32.33
CA ILE A 409 10.31 -12.20 32.90
C ILE A 409 10.27 -12.84 34.29
N SER A 410 9.26 -12.57 35.12
CA SER A 410 9.17 -13.16 36.45
C SER A 410 8.88 -14.66 36.44
N THR A 411 8.25 -15.16 35.38
CA THR A 411 7.87 -16.58 35.23
C THR A 411 8.83 -17.38 34.34
N SER A 412 9.70 -16.70 33.58
CA SER A 412 10.60 -17.33 32.61
C SER A 412 12.02 -17.53 33.15
N ASN A 413 12.61 -18.69 32.81
CA ASN A 413 14.02 -18.98 33.06
C ASN A 413 14.96 -18.21 32.09
N HIS A 414 14.44 -17.70 30.96
CA HIS A 414 15.23 -17.09 29.89
C HIS A 414 15.20 -15.56 29.91
N LYS A 415 15.52 -14.95 31.07
CA LYS A 415 15.49 -13.48 31.27
C LYS A 415 16.28 -12.70 30.20
N LYS A 416 17.47 -13.20 29.82
CA LYS A 416 18.33 -12.60 28.78
C LYS A 416 17.65 -12.53 27.40
N MET A 417 16.89 -13.56 27.04
CA MET A 417 16.16 -13.59 25.77
C MET A 417 15.02 -12.57 25.77
N HIS A 418 14.22 -12.51 26.84
CA HIS A 418 13.12 -11.55 26.93
C HIS A 418 13.58 -10.10 26.91
N ARG A 419 14.73 -9.81 27.53
CA ARG A 419 15.45 -8.53 27.45
C ARG A 419 15.84 -8.17 26.02
N PHE A 420 16.46 -9.11 25.32
CA PHE A 420 16.84 -8.92 23.93
C PHE A 420 15.62 -8.62 23.07
N LEU A 421 14.52 -9.38 23.22
CA LEU A 421 13.25 -9.15 22.52
C LEU A 421 12.60 -7.79 22.86
N ALA A 422 12.75 -7.33 24.10
CA ALA A 422 12.25 -6.01 24.52
C ALA A 422 13.09 -4.84 23.98
N SER A 423 14.35 -5.08 23.62
CA SER A 423 15.29 -4.04 23.22
C SER A 423 14.83 -3.24 22.00
N SER A 424 15.20 -1.96 21.94
CA SER A 424 14.88 -1.10 20.81
C SER A 424 15.47 -1.63 19.49
N LYS A 425 16.71 -2.14 19.53
CA LYS A 425 17.40 -2.69 18.35
C LYS A 425 16.67 -3.90 17.76
N PHE A 426 16.32 -4.88 18.61
CA PHE A 426 15.54 -6.04 18.14
C PHE A 426 14.20 -5.59 17.59
N GLY A 427 13.54 -4.68 18.30
CA GLY A 427 12.33 -4.04 17.84
C GLY A 427 12.44 -3.47 16.42
N PHE A 428 13.52 -2.75 16.12
CA PHE A 428 13.72 -2.10 14.82
C PHE A 428 13.88 -3.15 13.71
N VAL A 429 14.70 -4.16 13.97
CA VAL A 429 14.94 -5.27 13.04
C VAL A 429 13.64 -6.06 12.83
N PHE A 430 12.91 -6.36 13.89
CA PHE A 430 11.70 -7.18 13.83
C PHE A 430 10.50 -6.45 13.22
N THR A 431 10.20 -5.23 13.65
CA THR A 431 9.06 -4.48 13.11
C THR A 431 9.38 -3.83 11.76
N GLY A 432 10.65 -3.58 11.43
CA GLY A 432 11.07 -2.93 10.18
C GLY A 432 11.60 -3.90 9.13
N LEU A 433 12.77 -4.48 9.37
CA LEU A 433 13.45 -5.31 8.35
C LEU A 433 12.73 -6.64 8.10
N PHE A 434 12.31 -7.33 9.16
CA PHE A 434 11.64 -8.61 9.04
C PHE A 434 10.24 -8.48 8.41
N SER A 435 9.49 -7.45 8.79
CA SER A 435 8.18 -7.17 8.18
C SER A 435 8.30 -6.76 6.71
N PHE A 436 9.35 -6.03 6.32
CA PHE A 436 9.64 -5.71 4.93
C PHE A 436 10.00 -6.97 4.12
N GLY A 437 10.87 -7.83 4.65
CA GLY A 437 11.19 -9.11 4.03
C GLY A 437 9.95 -10.00 3.86
N LEU A 438 9.08 -10.04 4.86
CA LEU A 438 7.81 -10.76 4.78
C LEU A 438 6.86 -10.14 3.76
N ALA A 439 6.82 -8.81 3.64
CA ALA A 439 6.02 -8.13 2.62
C ALA A 439 6.45 -8.49 1.20
N LEU A 440 7.77 -8.57 0.94
CA LEU A 440 8.31 -9.03 -0.34
C LEU A 440 7.90 -10.48 -0.66
N VAL A 441 7.93 -11.37 0.35
CA VAL A 441 7.51 -12.77 0.15
C VAL A 441 6.01 -12.86 -0.13
N ILE A 442 5.17 -12.16 0.64
CA ILE A 442 3.71 -12.22 0.47
C ILE A 442 3.30 -11.62 -0.87
N SER A 443 3.87 -10.46 -1.24
CA SER A 443 3.58 -9.78 -2.53
C SER A 443 4.06 -10.51 -3.78
N SER A 444 4.79 -11.62 -3.64
CA SER A 444 5.22 -12.43 -4.79
C SER A 444 4.03 -13.02 -5.56
N ASP A 445 2.86 -13.15 -4.93
CA ASP A 445 1.58 -13.47 -5.59
C ASP A 445 1.22 -12.42 -6.66
N GLY A 446 1.50 -11.14 -6.41
CA GLY A 446 1.30 -10.05 -7.35
C GLY A 446 2.12 -10.20 -8.63
N ILE A 447 3.28 -10.85 -8.57
CA ILE A 447 4.08 -11.18 -9.76
C ILE A 447 3.36 -12.22 -10.61
N PHE A 448 2.74 -13.23 -9.99
CA PHE A 448 1.95 -14.21 -10.73
C PHE A 448 0.75 -13.56 -11.43
N CYS A 449 0.06 -12.65 -10.73
CA CYS A 449 -1.08 -11.91 -11.25
C CYS A 449 -0.73 -11.02 -12.45
N PHE A 450 0.52 -10.57 -12.54
CA PHE A 450 1.01 -9.82 -13.69
C PHE A 450 1.03 -10.67 -14.97
N PHE A 451 1.38 -11.95 -14.87
CA PHE A 451 1.52 -12.81 -16.05
C PHE A 451 0.20 -13.38 -16.57
N THR A 452 -0.88 -13.37 -15.78
CA THR A 452 -2.08 -14.14 -16.10
C THR A 452 -3.11 -13.42 -16.99
N ASP A 453 -3.35 -12.11 -16.86
CA ASP A 453 -4.15 -11.31 -17.83
C ASP A 453 -4.17 -9.83 -17.40
N SER A 454 -3.88 -8.89 -18.31
CA SER A 454 -3.84 -7.45 -18.02
C SER A 454 -5.19 -6.80 -17.74
N SER A 455 -6.29 -7.33 -18.28
CA SER A 455 -7.60 -6.64 -18.22
C SER A 455 -8.30 -6.87 -16.88
N THR A 456 -8.37 -8.12 -16.44
CA THR A 456 -8.88 -8.52 -15.11
C THR A 456 -7.98 -8.02 -13.98
N SER A 457 -6.71 -7.75 -14.27
CA SER A 457 -5.73 -7.36 -13.27
C SER A 457 -6.07 -6.06 -12.55
N VAL A 458 -6.71 -5.05 -13.14
CA VAL A 458 -6.98 -3.77 -12.44
C VAL A 458 -8.00 -3.98 -11.30
N ILE A 459 -9.08 -4.69 -11.58
CA ILE A 459 -10.11 -5.03 -10.59
C ILE A 459 -9.51 -5.98 -9.54
N PHE A 460 -8.81 -7.02 -9.98
CA PHE A 460 -8.18 -7.99 -9.08
C PHE A 460 -7.15 -7.34 -8.14
N ARG A 461 -6.33 -6.41 -8.66
CA ARG A 461 -5.36 -5.62 -7.87
C ARG A 461 -6.05 -4.82 -6.78
N THR A 462 -7.10 -4.08 -7.12
CA THR A 462 -7.86 -3.26 -6.15
C THR A 462 -8.51 -4.13 -5.08
N ILE A 463 -9.11 -5.26 -5.47
CA ILE A 463 -9.69 -6.24 -4.55
C ILE A 463 -8.63 -6.78 -3.59
N ASN A 464 -7.45 -7.17 -4.08
CA ASN A 464 -6.38 -7.70 -3.22
C ASN A 464 -5.86 -6.66 -2.23
N LEU A 465 -5.63 -5.42 -2.67
CA LEU A 465 -5.21 -4.33 -1.79
C LEU A 465 -6.25 -4.09 -0.69
N PHE A 466 -7.53 -4.07 -1.06
CA PHE A 466 -8.64 -3.93 -0.13
C PHE A 466 -8.73 -5.14 0.83
N ALA A 467 -8.51 -6.36 0.35
CA ALA A 467 -8.50 -7.56 1.18
C ALA A 467 -7.38 -7.53 2.23
N TYR A 468 -6.15 -7.15 1.84
CA TYR A 468 -5.04 -6.99 2.79
C TYR A 468 -5.33 -5.92 3.84
N PHE A 469 -5.95 -4.80 3.42
CA PHE A 469 -6.40 -3.76 4.34
C PHE A 469 -7.43 -4.29 5.34
N ILE A 470 -8.48 -4.98 4.86
CA ILE A 470 -9.51 -5.61 5.72
C ILE A 470 -8.89 -6.56 6.73
N ILE A 471 -7.95 -7.42 6.30
CA ILE A 471 -7.27 -8.36 7.19
C ILE A 471 -6.54 -7.60 8.29
N GLY A 472 -5.83 -6.52 7.96
CA GLY A 472 -5.23 -5.62 8.93
C GLY A 472 -6.26 -5.06 9.93
N CYS A 473 -7.43 -4.66 9.45
CA CYS A 473 -8.49 -4.07 10.28
C CYS A 473 -9.08 -5.11 11.24
N LEU A 474 -9.28 -6.34 10.76
CA LEU A 474 -9.78 -7.44 11.59
C LEU A 474 -8.78 -7.81 12.68
N ILE A 475 -7.48 -7.83 12.37
CA ILE A 475 -6.43 -8.08 13.37
C ILE A 475 -6.40 -6.97 14.42
N ALA A 476 -6.48 -5.70 14.00
CA ALA A 476 -6.54 -4.56 14.90
C ALA A 476 -7.77 -4.60 15.83
N MET A 477 -8.94 -4.91 15.26
CA MET A 477 -10.19 -5.05 16.02
C MET A 477 -10.15 -6.20 16.99
N LEU A 478 -9.62 -7.36 16.57
CA LEU A 478 -9.49 -8.51 17.44
C LEU A 478 -8.55 -8.22 18.61
N ALA A 479 -7.43 -7.53 18.37
CA ALA A 479 -6.52 -7.09 19.41
C ALA A 479 -7.20 -6.14 20.41
N LEU A 480 -7.98 -5.17 19.91
CA LEU A 480 -8.73 -4.23 20.76
C LEU A 480 -9.81 -4.94 21.59
N VAL A 481 -10.58 -5.85 20.99
CA VAL A 481 -11.61 -6.63 21.69
C VAL A 481 -11.01 -7.50 22.77
N ILE A 482 -9.91 -8.20 22.49
CA ILE A 482 -9.20 -9.01 23.50
C ILE A 482 -8.75 -8.11 24.66
N ASP A 483 -8.14 -6.96 24.38
CA ASP A 483 -7.68 -6.02 25.40
C ASP A 483 -8.83 -5.44 26.23
N MET A 484 -9.96 -5.10 25.60
CA MET A 484 -11.17 -4.64 26.32
C MET A 484 -11.75 -5.76 27.19
N VAL A 485 -11.82 -7.00 26.71
CA VAL A 485 -12.33 -8.16 27.48
C VAL A 485 -11.44 -8.44 28.69
N MET A 486 -10.12 -8.41 28.52
CA MET A 486 -9.16 -8.60 29.61
C MET A 486 -9.28 -7.51 30.67
N ASN A 487 -9.58 -6.28 30.26
CA ASN A 487 -9.69 -5.12 31.15
C ASN A 487 -11.13 -4.75 31.53
N ARG A 488 -12.14 -5.59 31.22
CA ARG A 488 -13.56 -5.25 31.42
C ARG A 488 -13.93 -4.81 32.83
N LYS A 489 -13.26 -5.38 33.85
CA LYS A 489 -13.49 -5.02 35.25
C LYS A 489 -13.01 -3.60 35.55
N LYS A 490 -11.82 -3.24 35.05
CA LYS A 490 -11.27 -1.89 35.17
C LYS A 490 -12.13 -0.88 34.42
N ILE A 491 -12.50 -1.18 33.17
CA ILE A 491 -13.38 -0.29 32.37
C ILE A 491 -14.71 -0.03 33.09
N LYS A 492 -15.30 -1.04 33.74
CA LYS A 492 -16.54 -0.88 34.52
C LYS A 492 -16.36 0.00 35.76
N GLN A 493 -15.21 -0.06 36.42
CA GLN A 493 -14.94 0.67 37.66
C GLN A 493 -14.49 2.11 37.40
N ASP A 494 -13.62 2.28 36.41
CA ASP A 494 -12.84 3.50 36.17
C ASP A 494 -13.30 4.28 34.93
N GLY A 495 -14.18 3.70 34.11
CA GLY A 495 -14.66 4.28 32.86
C GLY A 495 -13.74 4.04 31.66
N ILE A 496 -14.27 4.33 30.47
CA ILE A 496 -13.56 4.09 29.20
C ILE A 496 -12.47 5.13 28.93
N MET A 497 -12.59 6.36 29.45
CA MET A 497 -11.58 7.41 29.23
C MET A 497 -10.28 7.11 29.98
N LYS A 498 -10.34 6.67 31.25
CA LYS A 498 -9.15 6.19 31.98
C LYS A 498 -8.49 5.03 31.22
N PHE A 499 -9.28 4.11 30.68
CA PHE A 499 -8.76 3.03 29.83
C PHE A 499 -8.06 3.56 28.56
N LEU A 500 -8.65 4.49 27.80
CA LEU A 500 -8.07 4.94 26.53
C LEU A 500 -6.87 5.89 26.69
N LEU A 501 -6.83 6.72 27.74
CA LEU A 501 -5.85 7.79 27.89
C LEU A 501 -4.80 7.53 28.96
N PHE A 502 -5.20 7.02 30.14
CA PHE A 502 -4.29 6.83 31.27
C PHE A 502 -3.62 5.45 31.27
N ASP A 503 -4.40 4.40 31.00
CA ASP A 503 -3.87 3.04 30.91
C ASP A 503 -3.04 2.78 29.64
N ASP A 504 -3.11 3.69 28.67
CA ASP A 504 -2.37 3.64 27.41
C ASP A 504 -1.68 4.99 27.13
N PRO A 505 -0.54 5.25 27.80
CA PRO A 505 0.20 6.52 27.66
C PRO A 505 0.79 6.70 26.25
N PHE A 506 0.73 5.69 25.38
CA PHE A 506 1.21 5.75 24.00
C PHE A 506 0.09 5.86 22.97
N HIS A 507 -1.18 5.93 23.41
CA HIS A 507 -2.37 6.12 22.57
C HIS A 507 -2.53 5.13 21.42
N ILE A 508 -2.07 3.88 21.60
CA ILE A 508 -2.19 2.81 20.59
C ILE A 508 -3.65 2.38 20.44
N ARG A 509 -4.42 2.32 21.53
CA ARG A 509 -5.85 2.00 21.52
C ARG A 509 -6.64 3.00 20.69
N ILE A 510 -6.29 4.28 20.80
CA ILE A 510 -6.88 5.35 19.99
C ILE A 510 -6.58 5.10 18.52
N ASP A 511 -5.35 4.73 18.17
CA ASP A 511 -5.02 4.39 16.79
C ASP A 511 -5.76 3.14 16.28
N LEU A 512 -5.95 2.11 17.12
CA LEU A 512 -6.74 0.93 16.76
C LEU A 512 -8.21 1.30 16.49
N ILE A 513 -8.78 2.21 17.30
CA ILE A 513 -10.13 2.75 17.06
C ILE A 513 -10.17 3.59 15.77
N SER A 514 -9.16 4.44 15.54
CA SER A 514 -9.03 5.18 14.28
C SER A 514 -8.95 4.21 13.11
N PHE A 515 -8.17 3.13 13.21
CA PHE A 515 -8.05 2.09 12.19
C PHE A 515 -9.40 1.49 11.80
N PHE A 516 -10.27 1.26 12.78
CA PHE A 516 -11.63 0.78 12.56
C PHE A 516 -12.53 1.83 11.90
N LEU A 517 -12.43 3.10 12.32
CA LEU A 517 -13.17 4.19 11.66
C LEU A 517 -12.81 4.28 10.18
N ILE A 518 -11.54 4.06 9.85
CA ILE A 518 -11.03 4.10 8.48
C ILE A 518 -11.57 2.93 7.67
N PHE A 519 -11.66 1.75 8.28
CA PHE A 519 -12.35 0.62 7.69
C PHE A 519 -13.81 0.95 7.36
N LEU A 520 -14.55 1.59 8.27
CA LEU A 520 -15.94 1.98 8.00
C LEU A 520 -16.04 3.00 6.86
N ILE A 521 -15.11 3.97 6.80
CA ILE A 521 -15.02 4.92 5.69
C ILE A 521 -14.72 4.18 4.38
N ALA A 522 -13.72 3.30 4.36
CA ALA A 522 -13.35 2.50 3.18
C ALA A 522 -14.49 1.59 2.71
N LEU A 523 -15.24 1.00 3.63
CA LEU A 523 -16.42 0.20 3.31
C LEU A 523 -17.53 1.07 2.71
N GLY A 524 -17.81 2.23 3.31
CA GLY A 524 -18.77 3.21 2.79
C GLY A 524 -18.38 3.70 1.39
N ILE A 525 -17.08 3.85 1.13
CA ILE A 525 -16.53 4.18 -0.20
C ILE A 525 -16.86 3.10 -1.21
N VAL A 526 -16.53 1.83 -0.90
CA VAL A 526 -16.78 0.72 -1.82
C VAL A 526 -18.27 0.59 -2.11
N ILE A 527 -19.12 0.67 -1.08
CA ILE A 527 -20.58 0.63 -1.25
C ILE A 527 -21.08 1.81 -2.08
N GLY A 528 -20.58 3.01 -1.83
CA GLY A 528 -20.94 4.22 -2.58
C GLY A 528 -20.53 4.14 -4.05
N LEU A 529 -19.32 3.64 -4.34
CA LEU A 529 -18.84 3.42 -5.70
C LEU A 529 -19.67 2.35 -6.43
N LEU A 530 -20.11 1.30 -5.73
CA LEU A 530 -20.98 0.27 -6.30
C LEU A 530 -22.42 0.76 -6.54
N ALA A 531 -22.86 1.79 -5.80
CA ALA A 531 -24.21 2.33 -5.90
C ALA A 531 -24.36 3.45 -6.94
N LEU A 532 -23.27 4.09 -7.36
CA LEU A 532 -23.29 5.19 -8.33
C LEU A 532 -23.21 4.65 -9.78
N PRO A 533 -24.04 5.14 -10.71
CA PRO A 533 -23.92 4.81 -12.12
C PRO A 533 -22.53 5.25 -12.63
N ILE A 534 -21.90 4.41 -13.46
CA ILE A 534 -20.51 4.53 -13.93
C ILE A 534 -20.38 5.62 -15.02
N ASP A 535 -20.96 6.79 -14.80
CA ASP A 535 -20.99 7.87 -15.79
C ASP A 535 -19.85 8.85 -15.51
N GLY A 536 -18.59 8.46 -15.78
CA GLY A 536 -17.37 9.30 -15.94
C GLY A 536 -16.98 10.32 -14.84
N SER A 537 -17.87 10.58 -13.88
CA SER A 537 -17.82 11.61 -12.85
C SER A 537 -17.31 11.06 -11.52
N LEU A 538 -16.92 9.78 -11.49
CA LEU A 538 -16.36 9.10 -10.32
C LEU A 538 -14.92 9.54 -10.00
N GLY A 539 -14.23 10.20 -10.93
CA GLY A 539 -12.84 10.65 -10.74
C GLY A 539 -12.64 11.55 -9.51
N PRO A 540 -13.37 12.68 -9.39
CA PRO A 540 -13.28 13.55 -8.22
C PRO A 540 -13.71 12.88 -6.91
N VAL A 541 -14.74 12.03 -6.95
CA VAL A 541 -15.19 11.27 -5.78
C VAL A 541 -14.09 10.32 -5.31
N GLY A 542 -13.49 9.53 -6.21
CA GLY A 542 -12.36 8.66 -5.88
C GLY A 542 -11.17 9.42 -5.31
N GLY A 543 -10.82 10.58 -5.89
CA GLY A 543 -9.75 11.44 -5.38
C GLY A 543 -10.03 12.00 -3.97
N PHE A 544 -11.25 12.47 -3.71
CA PHE A 544 -11.63 12.93 -2.37
C PHE A 544 -11.53 11.80 -1.34
N LEU A 545 -12.02 10.62 -1.69
CA LEU A 545 -12.03 9.46 -0.81
C LEU A 545 -10.61 8.96 -0.50
N ASN A 546 -9.74 8.94 -1.50
CA ASN A 546 -8.31 8.70 -1.32
C ASN A 546 -7.65 9.77 -0.40
N THR A 547 -8.15 11.02 -0.42
CA THR A 547 -7.67 12.08 0.50
C THR A 547 -8.03 11.76 1.93
N VAL A 548 -9.28 11.35 2.16
CA VAL A 548 -9.74 10.94 3.48
C VAL A 548 -8.92 9.73 3.95
N ALA A 549 -8.70 8.73 3.10
CA ALA A 549 -7.86 7.58 3.41
C ALA A 549 -6.41 7.97 3.75
N CYS A 550 -5.81 8.89 2.99
CA CYS A 550 -4.49 9.43 3.27
C CYS A 550 -4.42 10.14 4.63
N PHE A 551 -5.35 11.06 4.91
CA PHE A 551 -5.46 11.74 6.21
C PHE A 551 -5.54 10.73 7.35
N CYS A 552 -6.39 9.73 7.18
CA CYS A 552 -6.57 8.62 8.09
C CYS A 552 -5.28 7.82 8.37
N ILE A 553 -4.51 7.51 7.33
CA ILE A 553 -3.19 6.87 7.47
C ILE A 553 -2.23 7.76 8.27
N LEU A 554 -2.21 9.07 8.02
CA LEU A 554 -1.39 10.02 8.80
C LEU A 554 -1.75 9.99 10.29
N MET A 555 -3.05 9.92 10.61
CA MET A 555 -3.53 9.84 11.98
C MET A 555 -3.05 8.57 12.70
N ILE A 556 -3.20 7.39 12.07
CA ILE A 556 -2.71 6.11 12.62
C ILE A 556 -1.19 6.12 12.80
N CYS A 557 -0.45 6.69 11.85
CA CYS A 557 1.01 6.69 11.87
C CYS A 557 1.60 7.55 13.00
N GLY A 558 0.79 8.17 13.85
CA GLY A 558 1.26 9.01 14.96
C GLY A 558 0.64 10.39 14.98
N GLY A 559 -0.21 10.74 14.01
CA GLY A 559 -0.96 11.99 14.03
C GLY A 559 -1.80 12.15 15.31
N ASN A 560 -2.48 11.09 15.74
CA ASN A 560 -3.24 11.09 17.00
C ASN A 560 -2.35 11.43 18.22
N SER A 561 -1.25 10.68 18.40
CA SER A 561 -0.30 10.94 19.49
C SER A 561 0.28 12.34 19.43
N MET A 562 0.65 12.81 18.24
CA MET A 562 1.23 14.14 18.06
C MET A 562 0.23 15.24 18.44
N ILE A 563 -1.04 15.11 18.05
CA ILE A 563 -2.09 16.07 18.43
C ILE A 563 -2.26 16.10 19.95
N VAL A 564 -2.35 14.93 20.60
CA VAL A 564 -2.49 14.86 22.06
C VAL A 564 -1.29 15.50 22.78
N GLU A 565 -0.07 15.24 22.32
CA GLU A 565 1.14 15.83 22.90
C GLU A 565 1.22 17.34 22.69
N ILE A 566 0.83 17.85 21.52
CA ILE A 566 0.75 19.28 21.25
C ILE A 566 -0.28 19.95 22.17
N VAL A 567 -1.48 19.35 22.29
CA VAL A 567 -2.53 19.85 23.18
C VAL A 567 -2.06 19.87 24.62
N ASN A 568 -1.41 18.80 25.09
CA ASN A 568 -0.85 18.73 26.44
C ASN A 568 0.24 19.78 26.67
N LYS A 569 1.14 19.97 25.70
CA LYS A 569 2.20 20.98 25.78
C LYS A 569 1.65 22.41 25.85
N ILE A 570 0.54 22.68 25.19
CA ILE A 570 -0.16 23.98 25.25
C ILE A 570 -0.88 24.12 26.60
N ARG A 571 -1.64 23.09 27.02
CA ARG A 571 -2.46 23.11 28.24
C ARG A 571 -1.62 23.22 29.52
N PHE A 572 -0.48 22.55 29.58
CA PHE A 572 0.35 22.46 30.80
C PHE A 572 1.61 23.34 30.77
N ARG A 573 1.65 24.34 29.88
CA ARG A 573 2.79 25.24 29.76
C ARG A 573 3.01 26.01 31.08
N GLY A 574 4.11 25.71 31.77
CA GLY A 574 4.56 26.43 32.96
C GLY A 574 4.33 25.72 34.31
N VAL A 575 3.60 24.59 34.34
CA VAL A 575 3.31 23.86 35.59
C VAL A 575 4.50 23.00 36.07
N GLU A 576 5.31 22.49 35.13
CA GLU A 576 6.27 21.39 35.40
C GLU A 576 7.47 21.76 36.28
N LYS A 577 7.97 23.00 36.21
CA LYS A 577 9.30 23.33 36.80
C LYS A 577 9.33 23.40 38.32
N LYS A 578 8.20 23.71 38.97
CA LYS A 578 8.17 23.97 40.43
C LYS A 578 8.10 22.68 41.26
N GLU A 579 7.31 21.70 40.81
CA GLU A 579 7.11 20.45 41.56
C GLU A 579 8.26 19.46 41.34
N GLN A 580 8.99 19.55 40.23
CA GLN A 580 10.08 18.62 39.94
C GLN A 580 11.28 18.79 40.90
N SER A 581 11.50 19.98 41.46
CA SER A 581 12.49 20.20 42.53
C SER A 581 12.05 19.63 43.88
N GLU A 582 10.75 19.41 44.08
CA GLU A 582 10.17 18.90 45.32
C GLU A 582 9.77 17.41 45.23
N LEU A 583 10.00 16.79 44.08
CA LEU A 583 9.56 15.43 43.77
C LEU A 583 10.02 14.40 44.81
N GLU A 584 11.29 14.49 45.24
CA GLU A 584 11.83 13.59 46.25
C GLU A 584 11.05 13.68 47.57
N ASN A 585 10.77 14.90 48.03
CA ASN A 585 9.99 15.15 49.25
C ASN A 585 8.54 14.70 49.09
N LEU A 586 7.94 14.95 47.92
CA LEU A 586 6.57 14.53 47.61
C LEU A 586 6.44 12.99 47.66
N LEU A 587 7.39 12.29 47.06
CA LEU A 587 7.43 10.82 47.06
C LEU A 587 7.79 10.26 48.43
N ALA A 588 8.57 10.96 49.26
CA ALA A 588 8.88 10.52 50.61
C ALA A 588 7.67 10.61 51.54
N THR A 589 6.91 11.71 51.46
CA THR A 589 5.83 12.04 52.42
C THR A 589 4.50 11.39 52.04
N ASN A 590 4.11 11.41 50.77
CA ASN A 590 2.75 11.08 50.39
C ASN A 590 2.64 9.65 49.80
N ALA A 591 1.87 8.78 50.47
CA ALA A 591 1.70 7.39 50.02
C ALA A 591 0.81 7.27 48.78
N SER A 592 -0.20 8.13 48.64
CA SER A 592 -1.16 8.07 47.55
C SER A 592 -0.53 8.43 46.19
N ILE A 593 0.34 9.45 46.15
CA ILE A 593 1.06 9.80 44.91
C ILE A 593 2.04 8.71 44.49
N ARG A 594 2.68 8.01 45.44
CA ARG A 594 3.55 6.88 45.12
C ARG A 594 2.77 5.74 44.48
N GLU A 595 1.57 5.45 44.98
CA GLU A 595 0.70 4.43 44.39
C GLU A 595 0.30 4.82 42.97
N LEU A 596 -0.14 6.07 42.76
CA LEU A 596 -0.49 6.60 41.45
C LEU A 596 0.70 6.58 40.48
N LEU A 597 1.88 7.00 40.93
CA LEU A 597 3.11 6.96 40.13
C LEU A 597 3.54 5.52 39.83
N THR A 598 3.35 4.59 40.76
CA THR A 598 3.64 3.16 40.54
C THR A 598 2.70 2.58 39.49
N GLU A 599 1.41 2.91 39.53
CA GLU A 599 0.42 2.51 38.53
C GLU A 599 0.77 3.07 37.14
N TYR A 600 1.06 4.37 37.07
CA TYR A 600 1.44 5.03 35.82
C TYR A 600 2.76 4.49 35.24
N SER A 601 3.80 4.34 36.06
CA SER A 601 5.10 3.80 35.64
C SER A 601 5.00 2.35 35.16
N ARG A 602 4.04 1.58 35.68
CA ARG A 602 3.75 0.24 35.16
C ARG A 602 3.20 0.29 33.73
N ASN A 603 2.28 1.21 33.45
CA ASN A 603 1.72 1.39 32.10
C ASN A 603 2.75 2.00 31.13
N GLU A 604 3.67 2.83 31.62
CA GLU A 604 4.73 3.44 30.81
C GLU A 604 5.99 2.57 30.65
N TYR A 605 6.04 1.36 31.20
CA TYR A 605 7.21 0.48 31.22
C TYR A 605 8.46 1.15 31.86
N SER A 606 8.26 1.92 32.93
CA SER A 606 9.30 2.58 33.73
C SER A 606 9.25 2.21 35.22
N LEU A 607 8.52 1.14 35.57
CA LEU A 607 8.30 0.65 36.93
C LEU A 607 9.59 0.36 37.71
N GLU A 608 10.66 -0.03 37.01
CA GLU A 608 11.96 -0.33 37.60
C GLU A 608 12.54 0.85 38.38
N ASN A 609 12.30 2.09 37.93
CA ASN A 609 12.78 3.28 38.60
C ASN A 609 12.09 3.45 39.97
N VAL A 610 10.76 3.33 40.00
CA VAL A 610 9.98 3.45 41.23
C VAL A 610 10.30 2.33 42.23
N LEU A 611 10.47 1.08 41.75
CA LEU A 611 10.83 -0.04 42.61
C LEU A 611 12.23 0.11 43.23
N CYS A 612 13.19 0.64 42.46
CA CYS A 612 14.53 0.93 42.97
C CYS A 612 14.49 1.99 44.08
N PHE A 613 13.72 3.07 43.87
CA PHE A 613 13.51 4.12 44.88
C PHE A 613 12.87 3.56 46.15
N GLU A 614 11.80 2.76 46.02
CA GLU A 614 11.13 2.13 47.15
C GLU A 614 12.05 1.20 47.94
N LYS A 615 12.95 0.47 47.26
CA LYS A 615 13.93 -0.40 47.94
C LYS A 615 14.90 0.40 48.82
N ILE A 616 15.45 1.49 48.28
CA ILE A 616 16.36 2.38 49.03
C ILE A 616 15.62 3.02 50.21
N ARG A 617 14.39 3.47 49.98
CA ARG A 617 13.52 4.06 51.01
C ARG A 617 13.17 3.08 52.13
N GLN A 618 12.91 1.82 51.80
CA GLN A 618 12.64 0.76 52.79
C GLN A 618 13.87 0.50 53.66
N TRP A 619 15.06 0.41 53.05
CA TRP A 619 16.30 0.21 53.80
C TRP A 619 16.63 1.37 54.75
N SER A 620 16.35 2.60 54.32
CA SER A 620 16.61 3.82 55.10
C SER A 620 15.52 4.10 56.15
N ASN A 621 14.51 3.24 56.28
CA ASN A 621 13.33 3.46 57.13
C ASN A 621 12.71 4.85 56.88
N ASN A 622 12.27 5.11 55.65
CA ASN A 622 11.78 6.41 55.20
C ASN A 622 12.82 7.53 55.33
N PHE A 623 14.06 7.25 54.95
CA PHE A 623 15.19 8.19 54.99
C PHE A 623 15.59 8.67 56.40
N ALA A 624 15.02 8.11 57.47
CA ALA A 624 15.39 8.43 58.84
C ALA A 624 16.75 7.83 59.27
N GLN A 625 17.20 6.76 58.60
CA GLN A 625 18.41 6.00 58.97
C GLN A 625 19.42 5.92 57.82
N MET A 626 19.83 7.07 57.28
CA MET A 626 20.81 7.12 56.17
C MET A 626 22.21 6.60 56.54
N ASP A 627 22.58 6.68 57.83
CA ASP A 627 23.87 6.21 58.33
C ASP A 627 23.91 4.70 58.58
N LYS A 628 22.78 4.00 58.44
CA LYS A 628 22.72 2.54 58.57
C LYS A 628 23.59 1.88 57.51
N THR A 629 24.37 0.88 57.90
CA THR A 629 25.18 0.09 56.98
C THR A 629 24.33 -0.93 56.23
N VAL A 630 24.63 -1.11 54.94
CA VAL A 630 23.99 -2.13 54.09
C VAL A 630 24.87 -3.38 54.10
N SER A 631 24.25 -4.55 54.28
CA SER A 631 25.00 -5.81 54.24
C SER A 631 25.52 -6.09 52.82
N LEU A 632 26.67 -6.77 52.70
CA LEU A 632 27.22 -7.17 51.39
C LEU A 632 26.21 -7.99 50.58
N ASN A 633 25.48 -8.90 51.24
CA ASN A 633 24.46 -9.73 50.61
C ASN A 633 23.30 -8.89 50.05
N ASP A 634 22.89 -7.84 50.76
CA ASP A 634 21.85 -6.94 50.28
C ASP A 634 22.32 -6.11 49.09
N LEU A 635 23.59 -5.64 49.11
CA LEU A 635 24.20 -4.95 47.97
C LEU A 635 24.30 -5.84 46.72
N LEU A 636 24.73 -7.09 46.87
CA LEU A 636 24.79 -8.05 45.76
C LEU A 636 23.40 -8.36 45.20
N LYS A 637 22.38 -8.49 46.06
CA LYS A 637 20.99 -8.64 45.62
C LYS A 637 20.50 -7.39 44.88
N PHE A 638 20.84 -6.19 45.37
CA PHE A 638 20.49 -4.94 44.71
C PHE A 638 21.18 -4.81 43.34
N GLU A 639 22.44 -5.23 43.25
CA GLU A 639 23.16 -5.33 41.98
C GLU A 639 22.39 -6.24 41.01
N GLU A 640 22.05 -7.46 41.45
CA GLU A 640 21.34 -8.45 40.64
C GLU A 640 19.93 -8.01 40.22
N GLU A 641 19.24 -7.24 41.07
CA GLU A 641 17.88 -6.77 40.83
C GLU A 641 17.82 -5.52 39.94
N PHE A 642 18.74 -4.56 40.11
CA PHE A 642 18.62 -3.21 39.53
C PHE A 642 19.81 -2.71 38.70
N VAL A 643 21.05 -3.16 38.96
CA VAL A 643 22.25 -2.53 38.36
C VAL A 643 22.85 -3.39 37.24
N ARG A 644 22.93 -4.70 37.46
CA ARG A 644 23.57 -5.67 36.57
C ARG A 644 22.93 -5.63 35.18
N THR A 645 23.73 -5.75 34.14
CA THR A 645 23.18 -5.89 32.78
C THR A 645 22.27 -7.11 32.73
N TYR A 646 21.04 -6.92 32.23
CA TYR A 646 20.00 -7.95 32.22
C TYR A 646 19.36 -8.28 33.60
N ALA A 647 19.62 -7.50 34.66
CA ALA A 647 18.98 -7.56 35.98
C ALA A 647 17.47 -7.31 35.92
N LYS A 648 16.58 -8.10 36.55
CA LYS A 648 15.10 -8.06 36.36
C LYS A 648 14.46 -6.66 36.27
N TYR A 649 14.92 -5.70 37.07
CA TYR A 649 14.48 -4.31 37.11
C TYR A 649 15.65 -3.36 36.81
N GLU A 650 16.44 -3.65 35.77
CA GLU A 650 17.60 -2.85 35.37
C GLU A 650 17.20 -1.40 35.12
N VAL A 651 17.73 -0.53 35.97
CA VAL A 651 17.50 0.91 35.90
C VAL A 651 18.40 1.52 34.83
N ASN A 652 17.86 2.49 34.09
CA ASN A 652 18.62 3.24 33.09
C ASN A 652 19.55 4.28 33.75
N ILE A 653 20.66 3.81 34.34
CA ILE A 653 21.71 4.64 34.95
C ILE A 653 22.96 4.71 34.07
N SER A 654 23.74 5.78 34.20
CA SER A 654 24.95 6.00 33.41
C SER A 654 26.02 4.95 33.71
N HIS A 655 26.93 4.71 32.75
CA HIS A 655 28.06 3.79 32.96
C HIS A 655 28.90 4.17 34.18
N SER A 656 29.18 5.47 34.35
CA SER A 656 29.92 5.99 35.49
C SER A 656 29.22 5.71 36.82
N THR A 657 27.88 5.81 36.86
CA THR A 657 27.08 5.46 38.04
C THR A 657 27.17 3.96 38.35
N LYS A 658 27.16 3.10 37.32
CA LYS A 658 27.36 1.64 37.49
C LYS A 658 28.75 1.32 38.03
N GLU A 659 29.80 1.94 37.50
CA GLU A 659 31.18 1.76 37.98
C GLU A 659 31.33 2.16 39.45
N LYS A 660 30.86 3.36 39.81
CA LYS A 660 30.86 3.84 41.21
C LYS A 660 30.09 2.93 42.15
N PHE A 661 28.98 2.35 41.67
CA PHE A 661 28.24 1.37 42.47
C PHE A 661 29.05 0.08 42.67
N LEU A 662 29.72 -0.42 41.63
CA LEU A 662 30.58 -1.61 41.74
C LEU A 662 31.77 -1.36 42.66
N GLU A 663 32.35 -0.16 42.65
CA GLU A 663 33.38 0.27 43.61
C GLU A 663 32.88 0.21 45.07
N LEU A 664 31.61 0.59 45.31
CA LEU A 664 31.00 0.43 46.64
C LEU A 664 30.85 -1.05 47.03
N VAL A 665 30.44 -1.91 46.10
CA VAL A 665 30.34 -3.37 46.33
C VAL A 665 31.71 -3.96 46.67
N GLU A 666 32.75 -3.58 45.93
CA GLU A 666 34.12 -4.03 46.16
C GLU A 666 34.68 -3.53 47.50
N THR A 667 34.42 -2.27 47.85
CA THR A 667 34.76 -1.70 49.15
C THR A 667 34.10 -2.50 50.28
N CYS A 668 32.82 -2.82 50.16
CA CYS A 668 32.10 -3.63 51.15
C CYS A 668 32.66 -5.06 51.26
N ARG A 669 33.04 -5.67 50.14
CA ARG A 669 33.67 -7.00 50.10
C ARG A 669 35.02 -7.02 50.80
N ASN A 670 35.87 -6.02 50.53
CA ASN A 670 37.19 -5.90 51.16
C ASN A 670 37.09 -5.70 52.67
N LEU A 671 36.14 -4.89 53.13
CA LEU A 671 35.87 -4.69 54.56
C LEU A 671 35.37 -5.99 55.24
N THR A 672 34.53 -6.77 54.55
CA THR A 672 34.03 -8.05 55.07
C THR A 672 35.15 -9.07 55.23
N ASN A 673 36.02 -9.20 54.22
CA ASN A 673 37.17 -10.12 54.26
C ASN A 673 38.19 -9.77 55.35
N GLN A 674 38.41 -8.47 55.60
CA GLN A 674 39.29 -8.02 56.69
C GLN A 674 38.76 -8.43 58.07
N VAL A 675 37.44 -8.34 58.28
CA VAL A 675 36.82 -8.73 59.56
C VAL A 675 36.93 -10.24 59.80
N GLU A 676 36.79 -11.06 58.76
CA GLU A 676 36.94 -12.52 58.88
C GLU A 676 38.38 -12.92 59.21
N ASN A 677 39.38 -12.33 58.55
CA ASN A 677 40.79 -12.66 58.78
C ASN A 677 41.29 -12.25 60.18
N VAL A 678 40.80 -11.15 60.75
CA VAL A 678 41.19 -10.69 62.10
C VAL A 678 40.57 -11.56 63.22
N SER A 679 39.52 -12.33 62.92
CA SER A 679 38.82 -13.14 63.92
C SER A 679 39.51 -14.47 64.27
N LEU A 680 40.60 -14.84 63.60
CA LEU A 680 41.30 -16.12 63.78
C LEU A 680 42.64 -16.03 64.53
N GLU A 681 43.27 -14.85 64.65
CA GLU A 681 44.65 -14.77 65.16
C GLU A 681 44.85 -14.17 66.56
N ASP A 682 43.88 -13.48 67.19
CA ASP A 682 44.09 -12.93 68.54
C ASP A 682 42.86 -13.04 69.46
N ALA A 683 42.79 -14.14 70.20
CA ALA A 683 41.87 -14.35 71.32
C ALA A 683 42.37 -13.68 72.62
N THR A 684 42.86 -12.44 72.57
CA THR A 684 43.15 -11.66 73.79
C THR A 684 42.01 -10.70 74.12
N PRO A 685 41.30 -10.90 75.25
CA PRO A 685 40.17 -10.08 75.64
C PRO A 685 40.66 -8.86 76.43
N ARG A 686 40.82 -7.69 75.79
CA ARG A 686 40.84 -6.40 76.50
C ARG A 686 40.82 -5.21 75.53
N GLY A 687 39.67 -4.52 75.47
CA GLY A 687 39.60 -3.17 74.91
C GLY A 687 38.23 -2.85 74.29
N ASN A 688 37.37 -2.15 75.04
CA ASN A 688 36.11 -1.57 74.56
C ASN A 688 36.36 -0.36 73.64
N THR A 689 37.17 -0.51 72.60
CA THR A 689 37.24 0.48 71.53
C THR A 689 36.12 0.21 70.55
N SER A 690 35.24 1.20 70.42
CA SER A 690 34.12 1.28 69.51
C SER A 690 34.48 0.69 68.13
N ARG A 691 33.97 -0.51 67.84
CA ARG A 691 33.81 -1.06 66.49
C ARG A 691 33.02 -0.04 65.68
N ARG A 692 33.70 0.94 65.09
CA ARG A 692 33.12 1.81 64.06
C ARG A 692 32.65 0.90 62.95
N ALA A 693 31.36 1.01 62.62
CA ALA A 693 30.71 0.19 61.60
C ALA A 693 31.46 0.35 60.26
N SER A 694 32.33 -0.60 59.97
CA SER A 694 33.14 -0.66 58.75
C SER A 694 32.30 -1.25 57.63
N GLY A 695 31.28 -0.51 57.18
CA GLY A 695 30.39 -0.92 56.11
C GLY A 695 29.98 0.26 55.24
N VAL A 696 29.50 -0.06 54.03
CA VAL A 696 28.92 0.96 53.13
C VAL A 696 27.60 1.44 53.72
N THR A 697 27.45 2.75 53.89
CA THR A 697 26.23 3.35 54.43
C THR A 697 25.19 3.53 53.32
N ILE A 698 23.91 3.55 53.70
CA ILE A 698 22.83 3.85 52.74
C ILE A 698 23.05 5.23 52.09
N GLN A 699 23.59 6.19 52.83
CA GLN A 699 23.92 7.52 52.30
C GLN A 699 24.94 7.47 51.14
N GLN A 700 25.93 6.57 51.19
CA GLN A 700 26.90 6.41 50.11
C GLN A 700 26.22 5.83 48.86
N LEU A 701 25.41 4.78 49.03
CA LEU A 701 24.61 4.20 47.95
C LEU A 701 23.66 5.24 47.32
N TYR A 702 22.99 6.02 48.18
CA TYR A 702 22.10 7.09 47.80
C TYR A 702 22.79 8.13 46.91
N LYS A 703 23.95 8.64 47.33
CA LYS A 703 24.73 9.63 46.57
C LYS A 703 25.14 9.14 45.18
N VAL A 704 25.39 7.85 45.03
CA VAL A 704 25.78 7.27 43.74
C VAL A 704 24.57 7.17 42.80
N ILE A 705 23.46 6.58 43.25
CA ILE A 705 22.37 6.19 42.36
C ILE A 705 21.30 7.25 42.19
N MET A 706 21.05 8.05 43.23
CA MET A 706 19.81 8.83 43.33
C MET A 706 19.67 9.90 42.24
N LEU A 707 20.78 10.50 41.80
CA LEU A 707 20.75 11.54 40.77
C LEU A 707 20.13 11.02 39.46
N ASP A 708 20.68 9.94 38.91
CA ASP A 708 20.19 9.32 37.66
C ASP A 708 18.78 8.76 37.86
N LEU A 709 18.53 8.16 39.03
CA LEU A 709 17.23 7.60 39.37
C LEU A 709 16.13 8.68 39.41
N MET A 710 16.40 9.81 40.08
CA MET A 710 15.46 10.92 40.17
C MET A 710 15.28 11.65 38.86
N PHE A 711 16.31 11.69 38.01
CA PHE A 711 16.16 12.17 36.65
C PHE A 711 15.14 11.32 35.86
N ASN A 712 15.25 9.99 35.92
CA ASN A 712 14.33 9.07 35.23
C ASN A 712 12.90 9.11 35.82
N ILE A 713 12.78 9.15 37.15
CA ILE A 713 11.48 9.26 37.83
C ILE A 713 10.85 10.63 37.54
N GLY A 714 11.63 11.70 37.53
CA GLY A 714 11.17 13.05 37.20
C GLY A 714 10.62 13.16 35.78
N ASP A 715 11.26 12.50 34.81
CA ASP A 715 10.75 12.40 33.44
C ASP A 715 9.38 11.71 33.39
N THR A 716 9.22 10.57 34.08
CA THR A 716 7.93 9.85 34.19
C THR A 716 6.87 10.68 34.93
N PHE A 717 7.26 11.32 36.03
CA PHE A 717 6.39 12.15 36.85
C PHE A 717 5.89 13.38 36.07
N SER A 718 6.74 14.01 35.26
CA SER A 718 6.33 15.14 34.42
C SER A 718 5.21 14.78 33.44
N ARG A 719 5.17 13.53 32.96
CA ARG A 719 4.06 13.03 32.12
C ARG A 719 2.84 12.67 32.94
N LEU A 720 3.01 12.07 34.12
CA LEU A 720 1.91 11.83 35.06
C LEU A 720 1.17 13.12 35.41
N GLN A 721 1.90 14.23 35.61
CA GLN A 721 1.32 15.54 35.93
C GLN A 721 0.32 16.05 34.89
N ARG A 722 0.42 15.57 33.64
CA ARG A 722 -0.46 15.96 32.53
C ARG A 722 -1.72 15.09 32.43
N THR A 723 -1.85 14.08 33.27
CA THR A 723 -3.02 13.17 33.28
C THR A 723 -4.16 13.72 34.13
N GLU A 724 -5.40 13.38 33.79
CA GLU A 724 -6.59 13.76 34.57
C GLU A 724 -6.52 13.19 35.99
N GLN A 725 -5.98 11.99 36.16
CA GLN A 725 -5.83 11.31 37.45
C GLN A 725 -4.92 12.09 38.40
N TYR A 726 -3.83 12.68 37.89
CA TYR A 726 -2.98 13.54 38.71
C TYR A 726 -3.68 14.85 39.08
N ILE A 727 -4.43 15.45 38.14
CA ILE A 727 -5.18 16.69 38.39
C ILE A 727 -6.23 16.46 39.47
N GLU A 728 -6.97 15.36 39.40
CA GLU A 728 -7.95 14.95 40.41
C GLU A 728 -7.29 14.69 41.76
N TRP A 729 -6.19 13.92 41.77
CA TRP A 729 -5.41 13.66 42.98
C TRP A 729 -4.94 14.97 43.63
N LYS A 730 -4.37 15.88 42.84
CA LYS A 730 -3.87 17.17 43.31
C LYS A 730 -5.00 18.04 43.86
N ALA A 731 -6.16 18.06 43.20
CA ALA A 731 -7.33 18.79 43.68
C ALA A 731 -7.80 18.25 45.04
N ILE A 732 -7.91 16.93 45.20
CA ILE A 732 -8.29 16.29 46.46
C ILE A 732 -7.28 16.58 47.57
N ASN A 733 -5.98 16.43 47.28
CA ASN A 733 -4.93 16.67 48.28
C ASN A 733 -4.87 18.15 48.70
N SER A 734 -5.03 19.09 47.76
CA SER A 734 -5.10 20.52 48.08
C SER A 734 -6.32 20.87 48.94
N LEU A 735 -7.45 20.19 48.73
CA LEU A 735 -8.64 20.35 49.56
C LEU A 735 -8.40 19.80 50.98
N GLN A 736 -7.73 18.65 51.10
CA GLN A 736 -7.40 18.06 52.39
C GLN A 736 -6.43 18.92 53.20
N GLU A 737 -5.39 19.46 52.56
CA GLU A 737 -4.47 20.43 53.16
C GLU A 737 -5.23 21.67 53.63
N HIS A 738 -6.12 22.22 52.81
CA HIS A 738 -6.93 23.38 53.19
C HIS A 738 -7.86 23.10 54.38
N ILE A 739 -8.45 21.91 54.45
CA ILE A 739 -9.30 21.49 55.58
C ILE A 739 -8.47 21.34 56.86
N GLN A 740 -7.24 20.82 56.77
CA GLN A 740 -6.34 20.68 57.93
C GLN A 740 -5.82 22.03 58.42
N ASP A 741 -5.53 22.95 57.50
CA ASP A 741 -5.00 24.28 57.79
C ASP A 741 -6.07 25.29 58.23
N THR A 742 -7.35 25.00 58.02
CA THR A 742 -8.45 25.83 58.52
C THR A 742 -8.74 25.43 59.96
N PRO A 743 -8.22 26.14 60.99
CA PRO A 743 -8.58 25.82 62.37
C PRO A 743 -10.10 25.92 62.50
N LEU A 744 -10.71 24.94 63.16
CA LEU A 744 -12.10 24.96 63.62
C LEU A 744 -12.31 26.17 64.56
N LYS A 745 -12.37 27.38 64.00
CA LYS A 745 -12.79 28.58 64.71
C LYS A 745 -14.30 28.61 64.64
N ASN A 746 -14.92 28.28 65.77
CA ASN A 746 -16.33 28.38 66.12
C ASN A 746 -17.24 27.26 65.58
N VAL A 747 -17.27 26.16 66.33
CA VAL A 747 -18.53 25.49 66.69
C VAL A 747 -18.60 25.46 68.22
#